data_AF-A0A6A6FHQ7-F1
#
_entry.id   AF-A0A6A6FHQ7-F1
#
_cell.length_a   1.000
_cell.length_b   1.000
_cell.length_c   1.000
_cell.angle_alpha   90.00
_cell.angle_beta   90.00
_cell.angle_gamma   90.00
#
_symmetry.space_group_name_H-M   'P 1'
#
loop_
_entity.id
_entity.type
_entity.pdbx_description
1 polymer ?
#
loop_
_entity_poly.entity_id
_entity_poly.type
_entity_poly.pdbx_seq_one_letter_code
_entity_poly.pdbx_strand_id
1 'polypeptide(L)'
;MSSHTHLPTTSLLHSQNRSIREPVEQHERANADQQAPPGILQSNGTADKVAGKLPGSRVRFTEASRLQLRAKASRLAARGGFRHRKIKAGEMMKVDKMLVRIDITQQSLREDYDEKISQSVVTRSMDQWREYMVVCRSHEEEDVHAVLQLYQTRVINISEDEKVKKKPKVQILLGNSKVRVNLYSSLDKTLCLWTTDGARTTIYYLRAPSSATAVEWYTFLRGVLGHKKAETLQVNIPDLSVSLRLDDPFKSIETSQTVAEAAVGDDEALLKAVNEEKGVAGGIVTRCMDMLRENPEWQDVLKVWAQGNRIGLAWKRYDRLEWLHGAVEQKMYGTIAMQRTHDLELRPKDHYPSRLKRSDGSDLAEPAPIEGFLIRLTSQRGTEQRFGKMLYKRLYFSTQNQYLLFTRPARATPPPPPKMTAQTNGTNVPTARDLAAQVPLAYDVEPYELQGSNIAWLDSQGVVSAAEVRNRDEEAAAESERNINILLASDGFINMCNVHHVRNFVNGASPADENLENGDEVDFHVQVPDTRQDDGATTELDEDRVLELVMKNGLVVRLQAYNKATRDEWAKRIRRLVTYWTLRNKADMDLYKSTREQNLRQLGIDERAEAVVGQFAYKWEVGKSFASPTLYNMCGISACRTIHLDGVLFRKPRKHTTFERNRVILSHGHLLIFQDTLRKRTGKQLQHIHHERIASIDLRGCYLYSGLLTENDLLYQNQTFDSNTPGHHALPRVFLEDAWTSTDEDAMITFVIWHANSNSWFKNSSTVDDHKTRQQEADAARKVRTKLTRVSKLGATGRSVVFKARSRAERDHWVLAIQVEIERLASQVDEVRLVSDAKKDADEAEIEEA
;
A
#
# COMPACT_ATOMS: atom_id res chain seq x y z
N MET A 1 -68.38 11.86 37.24
CA MET A 1 -67.37 12.93 37.30
C MET A 1 -66.49 12.71 38.53
N SER A 2 -65.23 12.28 38.49
CA SER A 2 -64.44 11.53 37.48
C SER A 2 -62.96 11.59 37.87
N SER A 3 -62.16 10.54 37.94
CA SER A 3 -62.34 9.16 38.41
C SER A 3 -60.91 8.63 38.61
N HIS A 4 -60.52 8.44 39.87
CA HIS A 4 -59.42 7.57 40.28
C HIS A 4 -59.95 6.14 40.38
N THR A 5 -59.16 5.13 39.99
CA THR A 5 -59.26 3.78 40.57
C THR A 5 -57.92 3.02 40.48
N HIS A 6 -57.31 2.87 41.65
CA HIS A 6 -56.74 1.67 42.29
C HIS A 6 -55.82 0.66 41.53
N LEU A 7 -54.61 0.51 42.12
CA LEU A 7 -53.76 -0.69 42.24
C LEU A 7 -54.50 -1.86 42.98
N PRO A 8 -54.00 -3.12 43.18
CA PRO A 8 -52.59 -3.59 43.12
C PRO A 8 -52.31 -5.07 42.68
N THR A 9 -51.00 -5.40 42.61
CA THR A 9 -50.29 -6.66 43.01
C THR A 9 -50.57 -8.08 42.41
N THR A 10 -49.49 -8.62 41.81
CA THR A 10 -48.82 -9.94 42.00
C THR A 10 -49.47 -11.31 41.67
N SER A 11 -48.67 -12.11 40.94
CA SER A 11 -48.29 -13.52 41.23
C SER A 11 -49.04 -14.71 40.60
N LEU A 12 -48.29 -15.40 39.71
CA LEU A 12 -48.03 -16.85 39.59
C LEU A 12 -49.14 -17.88 39.28
N LEU A 13 -48.89 -18.59 38.15
CA LEU A 13 -48.86 -20.04 37.93
C LEU A 13 -50.15 -20.89 37.78
N HIS A 14 -50.11 -21.62 36.65
CA HIS A 14 -50.39 -23.06 36.46
C HIS A 14 -51.80 -23.57 36.05
N SER A 15 -51.82 -24.02 34.80
CA SER A 15 -52.19 -25.38 34.34
C SER A 15 -53.66 -25.82 34.22
N GLN A 16 -53.95 -26.43 33.06
CA GLN A 16 -54.74 -27.66 32.76
C GLN A 16 -55.66 -27.45 31.54
N ASN A 17 -55.36 -27.93 30.33
CA ASN A 17 -55.38 -29.29 29.75
C ASN A 17 -56.78 -29.93 29.52
N ARG A 18 -57.15 -30.14 28.23
CA ARG A 18 -57.96 -31.24 27.62
C ARG A 18 -58.26 -30.85 26.15
N SER A 19 -57.68 -31.43 25.09
CA SER A 19 -57.72 -32.80 24.52
C SER A 19 -59.03 -33.17 23.79
N ILE A 20 -58.93 -33.60 22.52
CA ILE A 20 -59.73 -34.57 21.70
C ILE A 20 -59.40 -34.24 20.22
N ARG A 21 -59.12 -35.11 19.24
CA ARG A 21 -58.83 -36.55 19.03
C ARG A 21 -58.32 -36.66 17.55
N GLU A 22 -57.47 -37.64 17.27
CA GLU A 22 -56.98 -38.05 15.92
C GLU A 22 -58.08 -38.73 15.05
N PRO A 23 -57.81 -39.03 13.75
CA PRO A 23 -57.16 -40.31 13.42
C PRO A 23 -56.11 -40.27 12.28
N VAL A 24 -55.33 -41.36 12.25
CA VAL A 24 -54.24 -41.74 11.35
C VAL A 24 -54.75 -42.24 9.98
N GLU A 25 -54.06 -41.89 8.89
CA GLU A 25 -53.94 -42.73 7.68
C GLU A 25 -52.66 -42.44 6.87
N GLN A 26 -52.26 -43.43 6.07
CA GLN A 26 -50.89 -43.78 5.67
C GLN A 26 -50.40 -43.16 4.36
N HIS A 27 -49.07 -43.12 4.23
CA HIS A 27 -48.21 -43.15 3.03
C HIS A 27 -48.69 -42.56 1.68
N GLU A 28 -47.90 -41.61 1.14
CA GLU A 28 -47.23 -41.81 -0.15
C GLU A 28 -46.08 -40.80 -0.36
N ARG A 29 -44.96 -41.30 -0.91
CA ARG A 29 -43.77 -40.53 -1.27
C ARG A 29 -44.03 -39.77 -2.57
N ALA A 30 -43.79 -38.46 -2.57
CA ALA A 30 -43.56 -37.71 -3.80
C ALA A 30 -42.54 -36.60 -3.55
N ASN A 31 -41.45 -36.64 -4.32
CA ASN A 31 -40.38 -35.65 -4.37
C ASN A 31 -40.95 -34.25 -4.64
N ALA A 32 -40.58 -33.29 -3.80
CA ALA A 32 -40.77 -31.87 -4.06
C ALA A 32 -39.43 -31.15 -3.90
N ASP A 33 -38.73 -31.00 -5.03
CA ASP A 33 -37.67 -30.02 -5.20
C ASP A 33 -38.27 -28.62 -4.99
N GLN A 34 -38.00 -28.00 -3.84
CA GLN A 34 -38.27 -26.59 -3.60
C GLN A 34 -37.00 -25.79 -3.85
N GLN A 35 -37.00 -25.08 -4.99
CA GLN A 35 -36.00 -24.10 -5.39
C GLN A 35 -35.92 -22.96 -4.36
N ALA A 36 -34.75 -22.81 -3.75
CA ALA A 36 -34.38 -21.63 -2.98
C ALA A 36 -34.02 -20.46 -3.91
N PRO A 37 -34.28 -19.20 -3.52
CA PRO A 37 -34.01 -18.02 -4.34
C PRO A 37 -32.51 -17.81 -4.58
N PRO A 38 -32.07 -17.41 -5.79
CA PRO A 38 -30.66 -17.26 -6.10
C PRO A 38 -30.17 -15.88 -5.64
N GLY A 39 -29.35 -15.87 -4.60
CA GLY A 39 -28.71 -14.66 -4.12
C GLY A 39 -27.89 -14.95 -2.89
N ILE A 40 -26.57 -15.05 -3.09
CA ILE A 40 -25.50 -15.19 -2.08
C ILE A 40 -25.08 -16.65 -1.78
N LEU A 41 -23.84 -16.95 -2.20
CA LEU A 41 -22.99 -18.10 -1.81
C LEU A 41 -23.45 -19.50 -2.26
N GLN A 42 -23.36 -19.75 -3.57
CA GLN A 42 -22.64 -20.93 -4.02
C GLN A 42 -21.40 -20.46 -4.76
N SER A 43 -20.24 -20.48 -4.10
CA SER A 43 -19.00 -20.71 -4.81
C SER A 43 -19.11 -22.12 -5.39
N ASN A 44 -19.76 -22.26 -6.53
CA ASN A 44 -19.68 -23.47 -7.31
C ASN A 44 -18.20 -23.74 -7.51
N GLY A 45 -17.75 -24.91 -7.03
CA GLY A 45 -16.38 -25.41 -7.05
C GLY A 45 -15.87 -25.71 -8.47
N THR A 46 -16.20 -24.84 -9.42
CA THR A 46 -15.73 -24.84 -10.80
C THR A 46 -14.62 -23.80 -11.01
N ALA A 47 -14.57 -22.69 -10.27
CA ALA A 47 -13.45 -21.75 -10.34
C ALA A 47 -12.14 -22.35 -9.79
N ASP A 48 -12.19 -23.13 -8.71
CA ASP A 48 -11.03 -23.87 -8.17
C ASP A 48 -10.63 -25.08 -9.03
N LYS A 49 -11.54 -25.63 -9.84
CA LYS A 49 -11.21 -26.72 -10.78
C LYS A 49 -10.63 -26.23 -12.10
N VAL A 50 -10.83 -24.96 -12.46
CA VAL A 50 -10.23 -24.36 -13.66
C VAL A 50 -8.80 -23.85 -13.38
N ALA A 51 -8.47 -23.53 -12.13
CA ALA A 51 -7.08 -23.29 -11.72
C ALA A 51 -6.17 -24.52 -11.89
N GLY A 52 -6.74 -25.74 -11.90
CA GLY A 52 -6.02 -27.00 -12.10
C GLY A 52 -5.76 -27.40 -13.55
N LYS A 53 -6.24 -26.65 -14.55
CA LYS A 53 -6.11 -26.99 -15.99
C LYS A 53 -5.59 -25.87 -16.89
N LEU A 54 -5.01 -24.82 -16.30
CA LEU A 54 -4.04 -24.00 -17.04
C LEU A 54 -2.77 -24.84 -17.22
N PRO A 55 -2.08 -24.82 -18.38
CA PRO A 55 -0.67 -25.19 -18.40
C PRO A 55 0.02 -24.21 -17.46
N GLY A 56 0.20 -24.62 -16.21
CA GLY A 56 0.65 -23.75 -15.15
C GLY A 56 1.92 -23.09 -15.62
N SER A 57 1.95 -21.75 -15.58
CA SER A 57 3.20 -21.06 -15.35
C SER A 57 3.84 -21.76 -14.16
N ARG A 58 4.83 -22.63 -14.42
CA ARG A 58 5.53 -23.38 -13.37
C ARG A 58 6.09 -22.32 -12.45
N VAL A 59 5.48 -22.12 -11.28
CA VAL A 59 5.98 -21.20 -10.27
C VAL A 59 7.36 -21.72 -9.86
N ARG A 60 8.40 -21.12 -10.44
CA ARG A 60 9.78 -21.52 -10.19
C ARG A 60 10.21 -20.87 -8.88
N PHE A 61 10.26 -21.67 -7.83
CA PHE A 61 10.92 -21.26 -6.59
C PHE A 61 12.43 -21.23 -6.80
N THR A 62 13.08 -20.20 -6.26
CA THR A 62 14.55 -20.23 -6.11
C THR A 62 14.93 -21.34 -5.13
N GLU A 63 16.14 -21.86 -5.22
CA GLU A 63 16.66 -22.87 -4.27
C GLU A 63 16.55 -22.39 -2.81
N ALA A 64 16.80 -21.11 -2.55
CA ALA A 64 16.63 -20.49 -1.24
C ALA A 64 15.17 -20.50 -0.79
N SER A 65 14.24 -20.12 -1.67
CA SER A 65 12.81 -20.17 -1.35
C SER A 65 12.34 -21.59 -1.06
N ARG A 66 12.81 -22.60 -1.83
CA ARG A 66 12.48 -24.02 -1.58
C ARG A 66 12.96 -24.48 -0.22
N LEU A 67 14.21 -24.21 0.15
CA LEU A 67 14.77 -24.60 1.45
C LEU A 67 14.00 -23.96 2.61
N GLN A 68 13.69 -22.66 2.51
CA GLN A 68 12.90 -21.97 3.52
C GLN A 68 11.49 -22.54 3.67
N LEU A 69 10.81 -22.82 2.55
CA LEU A 69 9.47 -23.39 2.55
C LEU A 69 9.48 -24.82 3.13
N ARG A 70 10.48 -25.64 2.80
CA ARG A 70 10.66 -26.98 3.39
C ARG A 70 10.96 -26.91 4.89
N ALA A 71 11.83 -26.00 5.33
CA ALA A 71 12.11 -25.79 6.75
C ALA A 71 10.87 -25.27 7.52
N LYS A 72 10.01 -24.49 6.86
CA LYS A 72 8.71 -24.11 7.41
C LYS A 72 7.75 -25.31 7.48
N ALA A 73 7.62 -26.07 6.40
CA ALA A 73 6.78 -27.26 6.34
C ALA A 73 7.18 -28.30 7.40
N SER A 74 8.48 -28.57 7.57
CA SER A 74 8.99 -29.48 8.61
C SER A 74 8.57 -29.05 10.02
N ARG A 75 8.61 -27.76 10.33
CA ARG A 75 8.17 -27.24 11.64
C ARG A 75 6.65 -27.29 11.81
N LEU A 76 5.88 -27.03 10.76
CA LEU A 76 4.42 -27.16 10.79
C LEU A 76 4.01 -28.63 10.97
N ALA A 77 4.63 -29.55 10.23
CA ALA A 77 4.42 -31.00 10.36
C ALA A 77 4.79 -31.51 11.76
N ALA A 78 5.90 -31.02 12.33
CA ALA A 78 6.28 -31.35 13.71
C ALA A 78 5.21 -30.92 14.74
N ARG A 79 4.54 -29.79 14.52
CA ARG A 79 3.42 -29.34 15.35
C ARG A 79 2.17 -30.20 15.19
N GLY A 80 1.88 -30.64 13.98
CA GLY A 80 0.79 -31.57 13.68
C GLY A 80 1.02 -33.01 14.17
N GLY A 81 2.17 -33.29 14.79
CA GLY A 81 2.51 -34.64 15.25
C GLY A 81 2.93 -35.60 14.13
N PHE A 82 3.23 -35.09 12.93
CA PHE A 82 3.67 -35.91 11.81
C PHE A 82 5.17 -36.22 11.84
N ARG A 83 5.53 -37.34 11.18
CA ARG A 83 6.92 -37.64 10.85
C ARG A 83 7.45 -36.53 9.92
N HIS A 84 8.54 -35.90 10.34
CA HIS A 84 9.18 -34.82 9.59
C HIS A 84 10.68 -35.08 9.52
N ARG A 85 11.34 -34.51 8.51
CA ARG A 85 12.80 -34.56 8.42
C ARG A 85 13.41 -33.70 9.53
N LYS A 86 14.25 -34.30 10.38
CA LYS A 86 15.08 -33.53 11.32
C LYS A 86 16.00 -32.60 10.53
N ILE A 87 15.94 -31.31 10.84
CA ILE A 87 16.79 -30.28 10.24
C ILE A 87 18.21 -30.53 10.73
N LYS A 88 19.19 -30.65 9.81
CA LYS A 88 20.58 -30.92 10.22
C LYS A 88 21.18 -29.70 10.92
N ALA A 89 22.10 -29.91 11.87
CA ALA A 89 22.88 -28.81 12.43
C ALA A 89 23.62 -28.05 11.31
N GLY A 90 23.59 -26.72 11.37
CA GLY A 90 24.15 -25.83 10.32
C GLY A 90 23.25 -25.64 9.09
N GLU A 91 22.10 -26.31 8.99
CA GLU A 91 21.18 -26.14 7.87
C GLU A 91 20.45 -24.79 7.94
N MET A 92 20.33 -24.11 6.79
CA MET A 92 19.64 -22.82 6.66
C MET A 92 18.12 -22.97 6.83
N MET A 93 17.55 -22.24 7.79
CA MET A 93 16.12 -22.24 8.10
C MET A 93 15.37 -21.06 7.48
N LYS A 94 15.98 -19.87 7.49
CA LYS A 94 15.37 -18.64 6.95
C LYS A 94 16.45 -17.66 6.52
N VAL A 95 16.24 -16.97 5.39
CA VAL A 95 17.18 -15.96 4.90
C VAL A 95 16.45 -14.83 4.20
N ASP A 96 16.78 -13.59 4.57
CA ASP A 96 16.26 -12.39 3.92
C ASP A 96 17.28 -11.26 3.99
N LYS A 97 17.21 -10.34 3.02
CA LYS A 97 18.00 -9.11 3.03
C LYS A 97 17.32 -8.10 3.95
N MET A 98 17.99 -7.63 4.99
CA MET A 98 17.41 -6.67 5.94
C MET A 98 18.31 -5.46 6.15
N LEU A 99 17.68 -4.34 6.48
CA LEU A 99 18.38 -3.16 6.99
C LEU A 99 18.55 -3.33 8.50
N VAL A 100 19.79 -3.21 8.99
CA VAL A 100 20.14 -3.45 10.40
C VAL A 100 20.87 -2.25 10.98
N ARG A 101 20.51 -1.87 12.21
CA ARG A 101 21.20 -0.91 13.06
C ARG A 101 21.53 -1.58 14.40
N ILE A 102 22.70 -1.27 14.95
CA ILE A 102 23.19 -1.86 16.20
C ILE A 102 23.47 -0.75 17.19
N ASP A 103 22.79 -0.79 18.32
CA ASP A 103 22.96 0.15 19.42
C ASP A 103 23.38 -0.60 20.69
N ILE A 104 24.00 0.13 21.63
CA ILE A 104 24.45 -0.42 22.92
C ILE A 104 23.93 0.42 24.07
N THR A 105 23.65 -0.23 25.19
CA THR A 105 23.32 0.44 26.45
C THR A 105 23.97 -0.30 27.63
N GLN A 106 24.18 0.41 28.73
CA GLN A 106 24.62 -0.15 30.00
C GLN A 106 23.45 -0.51 30.92
N GLN A 107 22.22 -0.17 30.51
CA GLN A 107 21.01 -0.46 31.27
C GLN A 107 20.52 -1.88 30.96
N SER A 108 19.96 -2.54 31.97
CA SER A 108 19.22 -3.78 31.78
C SER A 108 17.88 -3.47 31.13
N LEU A 109 17.53 -4.21 30.08
CA LEU A 109 16.28 -4.02 29.35
C LEU A 109 15.20 -4.95 29.89
N ARG A 110 13.96 -4.45 29.93
CA ARG A 110 12.79 -5.26 30.23
C ARG A 110 12.50 -6.25 29.11
N GLU A 111 11.81 -7.35 29.42
CA GLU A 111 11.46 -8.38 28.44
C GLU A 111 10.54 -7.88 27.32
N ASP A 112 9.76 -6.84 27.59
CA ASP A 112 8.80 -6.23 26.69
C ASP A 112 9.36 -5.01 25.95
N TYR A 113 10.69 -4.82 25.89
CA TYR A 113 11.34 -3.68 25.25
C TYR A 113 10.75 -3.38 23.86
N ASP A 114 10.21 -2.17 23.72
CA ASP A 114 9.56 -1.65 22.53
C ASP A 114 9.87 -0.15 22.38
N GLU A 115 9.24 0.50 21.39
CA GLU A 115 9.41 1.92 21.16
C GLU A 115 9.02 2.77 22.39
N LYS A 116 8.00 2.39 23.17
CA LYS A 116 7.60 3.12 24.39
C LYS A 116 8.69 3.04 25.46
N ILE A 117 9.16 1.83 25.76
CA ILE A 117 10.17 1.62 26.80
C ILE A 117 11.50 2.28 26.41
N SER A 118 11.82 2.33 25.12
CA SER A 118 13.06 2.93 24.63
C SER A 118 13.25 4.41 24.99
N GLN A 119 12.17 5.16 25.25
CA GLN A 119 12.26 6.56 25.72
C GLN A 119 13.02 6.70 27.04
N SER A 120 12.92 5.69 27.91
CA SER A 120 13.60 5.66 29.21
C SER A 120 15.03 5.12 29.14
N VAL A 121 15.43 4.62 27.96
CA VAL A 121 16.70 3.90 27.79
C VAL A 121 17.67 4.75 26.99
N VAL A 122 18.78 5.11 27.62
CA VAL A 122 19.87 5.79 26.92
C VAL A 122 20.65 4.76 26.11
N THR A 123 20.67 4.94 24.79
CA THR A 123 21.40 4.08 23.86
C THR A 123 22.46 4.88 23.11
N ARG A 124 23.55 4.20 22.75
CA ARG A 124 24.59 4.74 21.86
C ARG A 124 24.67 3.89 20.61
N SER A 125 24.59 4.52 19.44
CA SER A 125 24.68 3.77 18.19
C SER A 125 26.11 3.29 17.93
N MET A 126 26.26 1.97 17.79
CA MET A 126 27.53 1.31 17.48
C MET A 126 27.70 1.12 15.97
N ASP A 127 26.64 0.75 15.26
CA ASP A 127 26.61 0.68 13.81
C ASP A 127 25.33 1.30 13.25
N GLN A 128 25.49 2.22 12.31
CA GLN A 128 24.39 2.88 11.62
C GLN A 128 23.66 1.90 10.69
N TRP A 129 22.51 2.33 10.15
CA TRP A 129 21.72 1.54 9.20
C TRP A 129 22.54 1.04 7.99
N ARG A 130 22.62 -0.29 7.86
CA ARG A 130 23.28 -1.00 6.74
C ARG A 130 22.50 -2.22 6.32
N GLU A 131 22.54 -2.55 5.04
CA GLU A 131 21.96 -3.80 4.53
C GLU A 131 22.85 -5.01 4.86
N TYR A 132 22.23 -6.08 5.35
CA TYR A 132 22.87 -7.38 5.55
C TYR A 132 21.98 -8.48 4.97
N MET A 133 22.59 -9.60 4.58
CA MET A 133 21.85 -10.86 4.50
C MET A 133 21.74 -11.43 5.90
N VAL A 134 20.52 -11.53 6.40
CA VAL A 134 20.21 -12.11 7.71
C VAL A 134 19.87 -13.57 7.48
N VAL A 135 20.67 -14.46 8.05
CA VAL A 135 20.55 -15.91 7.89
C VAL A 135 20.33 -16.53 9.25
N CYS A 136 19.26 -17.32 9.39
CA CYS A 136 19.06 -18.18 10.56
C CYS A 136 19.38 -19.62 10.19
N ARG A 137 20.27 -20.26 10.95
CA ARG A 137 20.64 -21.67 10.80
C ARG A 137 20.25 -22.47 12.04
N SER A 138 19.95 -23.75 11.83
CA SER A 138 19.81 -24.70 12.93
C SER A 138 21.14 -24.83 13.66
N HIS A 139 21.09 -24.84 14.98
CA HIS A 139 22.27 -25.00 15.83
C HIS A 139 21.87 -25.91 16.99
N GLU A 140 22.72 -26.84 17.38
CA GLU A 140 22.43 -27.77 18.47
C GLU A 140 23.52 -27.62 19.55
N GLU A 141 23.26 -26.74 20.53
CA GLU A 141 24.10 -26.56 21.71
C GLU A 141 23.22 -26.19 22.92
N GLU A 142 23.13 -27.05 23.93
CA GLU A 142 22.35 -26.82 25.17
C GLU A 142 20.95 -26.17 24.96
N ASP A 143 20.77 -24.91 25.39
CA ASP A 143 19.55 -24.07 25.29
C ASP A 143 19.47 -23.28 23.96
N VAL A 144 20.44 -23.46 23.06
CA VAL A 144 20.54 -22.77 21.77
C VAL A 144 20.12 -23.72 20.65
N HIS A 145 18.97 -23.43 20.04
CA HIS A 145 18.41 -24.22 18.94
C HIS A 145 18.67 -23.62 17.54
N ALA A 146 19.20 -22.40 17.48
CA ALA A 146 19.52 -21.74 16.22
C ALA A 146 20.56 -20.63 16.39
N VAL A 147 21.20 -20.24 15.30
CA VAL A 147 22.12 -19.11 15.25
C VAL A 147 21.67 -18.11 14.18
N LEU A 148 21.60 -16.83 14.54
CA LEU A 148 21.31 -15.74 13.63
C LEU A 148 22.61 -15.06 13.20
N GLN A 149 22.85 -14.98 11.90
CA GLN A 149 24.10 -14.53 11.33
C GLN A 149 23.89 -13.38 10.34
N LEU A 150 24.72 -12.34 10.45
CA LEU A 150 24.66 -11.14 9.60
C LEU A 150 25.82 -11.15 8.59
N TYR A 151 25.49 -11.33 7.31
CA TYR A 151 26.46 -11.39 6.22
C TYR A 151 26.50 -10.10 5.39
N GLN A 152 27.71 -9.67 5.04
CA GLN A 152 27.96 -8.58 4.08
C GLN A 152 28.12 -9.10 2.64
N THR A 153 27.74 -10.36 2.37
CA THR A 153 27.84 -11.01 1.06
C THR A 153 26.52 -11.66 0.68
N ARG A 154 26.21 -11.68 -0.63
CA ARG A 154 25.01 -12.32 -1.21
C ARG A 154 25.23 -13.80 -1.55
N VAL A 155 26.49 -14.26 -1.50
CA VAL A 155 26.86 -15.66 -1.71
C VAL A 155 26.90 -16.32 -0.34
N ILE A 156 25.95 -17.22 -0.10
CA ILE A 156 25.75 -17.88 1.20
C ILE A 156 25.78 -19.40 0.95
N ASN A 157 26.61 -20.11 1.71
CA ASN A 157 26.65 -21.57 1.67
C ASN A 157 25.43 -22.16 2.38
N ILE A 158 24.93 -23.27 1.85
CA ILE A 158 23.74 -23.97 2.38
C ILE A 158 24.05 -24.64 3.73
N SER A 159 25.23 -25.23 3.86
CA SER A 159 25.82 -25.82 5.08
C SER A 159 27.00 -24.99 5.59
N GLU A 160 27.24 -25.06 6.89
CA GLU A 160 28.37 -24.41 7.57
C GLU A 160 29.55 -25.37 7.67
N ASP A 161 30.26 -25.60 6.57
CA ASP A 161 31.53 -26.36 6.58
C ASP A 161 32.73 -25.44 6.87
N GLU A 162 33.80 -25.98 7.46
CA GLU A 162 34.99 -25.22 7.92
C GLU A 162 35.70 -24.40 6.81
N LYS A 163 35.41 -24.66 5.52
CA LYS A 163 36.04 -23.99 4.36
C LYS A 163 35.21 -22.81 3.79
N VAL A 164 34.49 -22.05 4.62
CA VAL A 164 33.75 -20.85 4.16
C VAL A 164 34.69 -19.64 3.99
N LYS A 165 34.90 -19.18 2.75
CA LYS A 165 35.80 -18.04 2.41
C LYS A 165 35.40 -16.68 3.04
N LYS A 166 34.16 -16.50 3.54
CA LYS A 166 33.67 -15.24 4.13
C LYS A 166 32.84 -15.49 5.39
N LYS A 167 33.39 -15.10 6.54
CA LYS A 167 32.73 -15.22 7.85
C LYS A 167 31.62 -14.17 8.02
N PRO A 168 30.55 -14.47 8.78
CA PRO A 168 29.55 -13.47 9.16
C PRO A 168 30.17 -12.37 10.01
N LYS A 169 29.65 -11.14 9.91
CA LYS A 169 30.11 -10.00 10.72
C LYS A 169 29.68 -10.14 12.18
N VAL A 170 28.46 -10.65 12.38
CA VAL A 170 27.85 -10.86 13.69
C VAL A 170 27.20 -12.24 13.70
N GLN A 171 27.37 -12.97 14.79
CA GLN A 171 26.66 -14.20 15.10
C GLN A 171 25.96 -14.03 16.45
N ILE A 172 24.69 -14.41 16.51
CA ILE A 172 23.85 -14.33 17.71
C ILE A 172 23.29 -15.72 17.96
N LEU A 173 23.71 -16.34 19.06
CA LEU A 173 23.21 -17.64 19.49
C LEU A 173 21.81 -17.45 20.09
N LEU A 174 20.79 -18.03 19.45
CA LEU A 174 19.38 -17.90 19.84
C LEU A 174 19.05 -18.90 20.95
N GLY A 175 19.44 -18.56 22.19
CA GLY A 175 19.01 -19.26 23.40
C GLY A 175 17.96 -18.48 24.16
N ASN A 176 16.97 -19.17 24.74
CA ASN A 176 15.87 -18.53 25.47
C ASN A 176 16.35 -17.79 26.72
N SER A 177 17.47 -18.19 27.32
CA SER A 177 18.09 -17.47 28.44
C SER A 177 18.88 -16.21 28.02
N LYS A 178 19.43 -16.18 26.80
CA LYS A 178 20.44 -15.19 26.37
C LYS A 178 19.91 -14.10 25.44
N VAL A 179 18.86 -14.41 24.67
CA VAL A 179 18.30 -13.53 23.65
C VAL A 179 16.84 -13.23 23.95
N ARG A 180 16.43 -12.00 23.67
CA ARG A 180 15.03 -11.60 23.65
C ARG A 180 14.69 -10.97 22.30
N VAL A 181 13.42 -11.08 21.90
CA VAL A 181 12.90 -10.52 20.65
C VAL A 181 11.54 -9.87 20.87
N ASN A 182 11.35 -8.70 20.29
CA ASN A 182 10.07 -8.00 20.30
C ASN A 182 9.84 -7.21 19.01
N LEU A 183 8.59 -6.83 18.75
CA LEU A 183 8.25 -5.87 17.72
C LEU A 183 8.52 -4.47 18.28
N TYR A 184 9.60 -3.84 17.83
CA TYR A 184 9.98 -2.52 18.33
C TYR A 184 8.95 -1.47 17.95
N SER A 185 8.68 -1.33 16.65
CA SER A 185 7.66 -0.43 16.15
C SER A 185 6.51 -1.22 15.54
N SER A 186 5.31 -0.95 16.06
CA SER A 186 4.08 -1.54 15.56
C SER A 186 3.64 -0.98 14.21
N LEU A 187 4.15 0.20 13.81
CA LEU A 187 3.77 0.87 12.56
C LEU A 187 4.64 0.38 11.41
N ASP A 188 5.95 0.62 11.48
CA ASP A 188 6.87 0.26 10.41
C ASP A 188 7.28 -1.23 10.39
N LYS A 189 6.86 -1.98 11.42
CA LYS A 189 7.16 -3.39 11.68
C LYS A 189 8.65 -3.69 11.92
N THR A 190 9.42 -2.71 12.40
CA THR A 190 10.82 -2.93 12.83
C THR A 190 10.88 -3.89 14.01
N LEU A 191 11.71 -4.93 13.88
CA LEU A 191 11.98 -5.89 14.94
C LEU A 191 13.15 -5.41 15.78
N CYS A 192 13.15 -5.76 17.07
CA CYS A 192 14.33 -5.64 17.92
C CYS A 192 14.69 -7.00 18.50
N LEU A 193 15.99 -7.28 18.50
CA LEU A 193 16.58 -8.36 19.29
C LEU A 193 17.63 -7.75 20.20
N TRP A 194 17.79 -8.28 21.41
CA TRP A 194 18.87 -7.85 22.27
C TRP A 194 19.48 -9.00 23.04
N THR A 195 20.77 -8.83 23.34
CA THR A 195 21.60 -9.73 24.12
C THR A 195 22.24 -8.95 25.24
N THR A 196 22.25 -9.51 26.44
CA THR A 196 22.92 -8.94 27.60
C THR A 196 24.17 -9.75 27.90
N ASP A 197 25.34 -9.11 27.87
CA ASP A 197 26.63 -9.70 28.22
C ASP A 197 27.26 -8.87 29.35
N GLY A 198 27.24 -9.42 30.56
CA GLY A 198 27.59 -8.69 31.78
C GLY A 198 26.75 -7.42 31.95
N ALA A 199 27.40 -6.26 32.05
CA ALA A 199 26.73 -4.96 32.18
C ALA A 199 26.35 -4.32 30.84
N ARG A 200 26.64 -4.97 29.70
CA ARG A 200 26.44 -4.40 28.36
C ARG A 200 25.29 -5.10 27.66
N THR A 201 24.26 -4.33 27.30
CA THR A 201 23.18 -4.80 26.44
C THR A 201 23.40 -4.29 25.02
N THR A 202 23.39 -5.20 24.04
CA THR A 202 23.47 -4.86 22.61
C THR A 202 22.11 -5.07 21.97
N ILE A 203 21.61 -4.05 21.28
CA ILE A 203 20.29 -4.01 20.65
C ILE A 203 20.47 -4.01 19.13
N TYR A 204 19.81 -4.94 18.47
CA TYR A 204 19.78 -5.10 17.02
C TYR A 204 18.40 -4.72 16.51
N TYR A 205 18.30 -3.62 15.78
CA TYR A 205 17.10 -3.22 15.06
C TYR A 205 17.13 -3.83 13.66
N LEU A 206 16.17 -4.70 13.34
CA LEU A 206 16.05 -5.35 12.05
C LEU A 206 14.82 -4.86 11.30
N ARG A 207 15.03 -4.31 10.11
CA ARG A 207 13.95 -3.92 9.20
C ARG A 207 13.97 -4.81 7.96
N ALA A 208 12.96 -5.68 7.86
CA ALA A 208 12.76 -6.54 6.70
C ALA A 208 12.34 -5.73 5.45
N PRO A 209 12.40 -6.30 4.23
CA PRO A 209 12.00 -5.60 3.01
C PRO A 209 10.53 -5.19 2.96
N SER A 210 9.65 -6.04 3.49
CA SER A 210 8.20 -5.84 3.47
C SER A 210 7.57 -6.12 4.83
N SER A 211 6.35 -5.63 5.05
CA SER A 211 5.64 -5.80 6.33
C SER A 211 5.25 -7.26 6.55
N ALA A 212 4.80 -7.97 5.51
CA ALA A 212 4.48 -9.38 5.60
C ALA A 212 5.70 -10.21 6.03
N THR A 213 6.87 -9.94 5.44
CA THR A 213 8.13 -10.61 5.78
C THR A 213 8.60 -10.27 7.19
N ALA A 214 8.45 -9.02 7.64
CA ALA A 214 8.82 -8.61 9.00
C ALA A 214 8.04 -9.42 10.07
N VAL A 215 6.72 -9.51 9.90
CA VAL A 215 5.86 -10.21 10.86
C VAL A 215 6.09 -11.73 10.79
N GLU A 216 6.38 -12.28 9.61
CA GLU A 216 6.79 -13.68 9.46
C GLU A 216 8.09 -13.98 10.22
N TRP A 217 9.10 -13.08 10.13
CA TRP A 217 10.33 -13.18 10.91
C TRP A 217 10.09 -13.07 12.41
N TYR A 218 9.16 -12.21 12.83
CA TYR A 218 8.81 -12.08 14.24
C TYR A 218 8.24 -13.39 14.79
N THR A 219 7.27 -13.97 14.09
CA THR A 219 6.67 -15.27 14.45
C THR A 219 7.71 -16.40 14.41
N PHE A 220 8.60 -16.38 13.41
CA PHE A 220 9.71 -17.32 13.29
C PHE A 220 10.65 -17.28 14.50
N LEU A 221 11.19 -16.10 14.84
CA LEU A 221 12.16 -15.93 15.92
C LEU A 221 11.55 -16.28 17.28
N ARG A 222 10.28 -15.90 17.51
CA ARG A 222 9.53 -16.27 18.71
C ARG A 222 9.37 -17.77 18.83
N GLY A 223 9.05 -18.46 17.74
CA GLY A 223 8.92 -19.92 17.72
C GLY A 223 10.24 -20.63 18.02
N VAL A 224 11.36 -20.12 17.50
CA VAL A 224 12.71 -20.65 17.77
C VAL A 224 13.11 -20.47 19.24
N LEU A 225 12.75 -19.35 19.87
CA LEU A 225 12.98 -19.10 21.30
C LEU A 225 11.98 -19.83 22.23
N GLY A 226 11.19 -20.78 21.69
CA GLY A 226 10.29 -21.61 22.50
C GLY A 226 8.96 -20.97 22.89
N HIS A 227 8.62 -19.79 22.37
CA HIS A 227 7.32 -19.19 22.65
C HIS A 227 6.19 -19.97 21.96
N LYS A 228 5.23 -20.42 22.77
CA LYS A 228 4.00 -21.04 22.27
C LYS A 228 3.13 -20.01 21.56
N LYS A 229 2.46 -20.48 20.49
CA LYS A 229 1.47 -19.70 19.74
C LYS A 229 0.17 -19.62 20.55
N ALA A 230 -0.62 -18.58 20.31
CA ALA A 230 -1.99 -18.52 20.83
C ALA A 230 -2.86 -19.60 20.15
N GLU A 231 -3.48 -20.46 20.96
CA GLU A 231 -4.44 -21.47 20.51
C GLU A 231 -5.79 -20.81 20.13
N THR A 232 -6.05 -19.62 20.66
CA THR A 232 -7.29 -18.88 20.44
C THR A 232 -7.05 -17.56 19.73
N LEU A 233 -7.92 -17.26 18.77
CA LEU A 233 -7.94 -15.99 18.05
C LEU A 233 -9.26 -15.28 18.32
N GLN A 234 -9.16 -14.07 18.87
CA GLN A 234 -10.30 -13.19 19.04
C GLN A 234 -10.43 -12.29 17.82
N VAL A 235 -11.62 -12.27 17.22
CA VAL A 235 -11.99 -11.40 16.09
C VAL A 235 -13.12 -10.48 16.54
N ASN A 236 -12.86 -9.18 16.53
CA ASN A 236 -13.83 -8.17 16.96
C ASN A 236 -14.66 -7.67 15.76
N ILE A 237 -15.94 -7.41 15.97
CA ILE A 237 -16.84 -6.85 14.97
C ILE A 237 -17.38 -5.53 15.54
N PRO A 238 -16.75 -4.40 15.18
CA PRO A 238 -17.06 -3.12 15.80
C PRO A 238 -18.49 -2.65 15.52
N ASP A 239 -18.99 -2.85 14.30
CA ASP A 239 -20.35 -2.42 13.90
C ASP A 239 -21.46 -3.12 14.71
N LEU A 240 -21.20 -4.34 15.18
CA LEU A 240 -22.11 -5.13 16.02
C LEU A 240 -21.76 -5.05 17.51
N SER A 241 -20.60 -4.48 17.85
CA SER A 241 -20.01 -4.54 19.21
C SER A 241 -19.86 -5.99 19.74
N VAL A 242 -19.55 -6.95 18.86
CA VAL A 242 -19.41 -8.38 19.18
C VAL A 242 -17.94 -8.78 19.10
N SER A 243 -17.52 -9.76 19.92
CA SER A 243 -16.22 -10.42 19.82
C SER A 243 -16.40 -11.92 19.63
N LEU A 244 -15.89 -12.46 18.52
CA LEU A 244 -15.90 -13.88 18.22
C LEU A 244 -14.60 -14.52 18.69
N ARG A 245 -14.71 -15.68 19.33
CA ARG A 245 -13.56 -16.50 19.72
C ARG A 245 -13.45 -17.71 18.80
N LEU A 246 -12.33 -17.81 18.10
CA LEU A 246 -12.00 -18.96 17.26
C LEU A 246 -10.95 -19.81 17.97
N ASP A 247 -11.32 -21.04 18.31
CA ASP A 247 -10.37 -22.02 18.83
C ASP A 247 -9.66 -22.72 17.66
N ASP A 248 -8.34 -22.85 17.77
CA ASP A 248 -7.40 -23.46 16.82
C ASP A 248 -7.63 -23.08 15.34
N PRO A 249 -7.58 -21.78 14.97
CA PRO A 249 -7.90 -21.31 13.61
C PRO A 249 -6.95 -21.83 12.51
N PHE A 250 -5.83 -22.46 12.88
CA PHE A 250 -4.81 -22.96 11.93
C PHE A 250 -4.65 -24.48 11.97
N LYS A 251 -5.48 -25.20 12.72
CA LYS A 251 -5.36 -26.66 12.89
C LYS A 251 -5.36 -27.38 11.56
N SER A 252 -6.25 -26.97 10.64
CA SER A 252 -6.38 -27.57 9.32
C SER A 252 -5.07 -27.61 8.53
N ILE A 253 -4.23 -26.58 8.66
CA ILE A 253 -2.91 -26.51 8.01
C ILE A 253 -1.90 -27.36 8.77
N GLU A 254 -1.88 -27.26 10.09
CA GLU A 254 -0.90 -27.95 10.93
C GLU A 254 -1.10 -29.48 10.85
N THR A 255 -2.34 -29.94 10.70
CA THR A 255 -2.69 -31.35 10.51
C THR A 255 -2.78 -31.77 9.03
N SER A 256 -2.36 -30.91 8.09
CA SER A 256 -2.45 -31.23 6.65
C SER A 256 -1.40 -32.25 6.23
N GLN A 257 -1.84 -33.32 5.55
CA GLN A 257 -0.93 -34.33 4.99
C GLN A 257 0.00 -33.73 3.92
N THR A 258 -0.46 -32.70 3.19
CA THR A 258 0.34 -32.02 2.17
C THR A 258 1.54 -31.30 2.78
N VAL A 259 1.41 -30.78 4.00
CA VAL A 259 2.51 -30.16 4.75
C VAL A 259 3.53 -31.21 5.21
N ALA A 260 3.07 -32.39 5.60
CA ALA A 260 3.96 -33.50 5.96
C ALA A 260 4.73 -34.03 4.73
N GLU A 261 4.08 -34.19 3.59
CA GLU A 261 4.70 -34.59 2.32
C GLU A 261 5.71 -33.53 1.83
N ALA A 262 5.35 -32.24 1.92
CA ALA A 262 6.25 -31.14 1.60
C ALA A 262 7.49 -31.10 2.51
N ALA A 263 7.35 -31.49 3.78
CA ALA A 263 8.47 -31.58 4.73
C ALA A 263 9.46 -32.70 4.39
N VAL A 264 8.99 -33.77 3.76
CA VAL A 264 9.83 -34.91 3.33
C VAL A 264 10.54 -34.60 2.00
N GLY A 265 10.09 -33.60 1.25
CA GLY A 265 10.78 -33.05 0.09
C GLY A 265 9.99 -33.09 -1.22
N ASP A 266 8.69 -33.38 -1.18
CA ASP A 266 7.83 -33.33 -2.37
C ASP A 266 7.55 -31.86 -2.78
N ASP A 267 7.99 -31.51 -3.99
CA ASP A 267 7.84 -30.17 -4.57
C ASP A 267 6.40 -29.86 -5.01
N GLU A 268 5.59 -30.87 -5.37
CA GLU A 268 4.18 -30.67 -5.69
C GLU A 268 3.37 -30.42 -4.41
N ALA A 269 3.64 -31.21 -3.37
CA ALA A 269 3.07 -30.99 -2.04
C ALA A 269 3.46 -29.62 -1.47
N LEU A 270 4.68 -29.14 -1.73
CA LEU A 270 5.13 -27.81 -1.33
C LEU A 270 4.26 -26.69 -1.95
N LEU A 271 3.93 -26.82 -3.24
CA LEU A 271 3.04 -25.87 -3.93
C LEU A 271 1.61 -25.92 -3.36
N LYS A 272 1.09 -27.12 -3.09
CA LYS A 272 -0.23 -27.31 -2.48
C LYS A 272 -0.29 -26.71 -1.07
N ALA A 273 0.71 -26.98 -0.22
CA ALA A 273 0.82 -26.43 1.13
C ALA A 273 0.86 -24.89 1.13
N VAL A 274 1.58 -24.27 0.18
CA VAL A 274 1.57 -22.81 0.01
C VAL A 274 0.18 -22.32 -0.38
N ASN A 275 -0.53 -23.03 -1.25
CA ASN A 275 -1.89 -22.64 -1.65
C ASN A 275 -2.91 -22.78 -0.51
N GLU A 276 -2.79 -23.83 0.30
CA GLU A 276 -3.60 -24.01 1.52
C GLU A 276 -3.38 -22.86 2.50
N GLU A 277 -2.13 -22.41 2.70
CA GLU A 277 -1.83 -21.26 3.56
C GLU A 277 -2.49 -19.96 3.06
N LYS A 278 -2.62 -19.79 1.73
CA LYS A 278 -3.31 -18.62 1.16
C LYS A 278 -4.80 -18.59 1.48
N GLY A 279 -5.43 -19.76 1.63
CA GLY A 279 -6.87 -19.87 1.91
C GLY A 279 -7.27 -19.57 3.35
N VAL A 280 -6.31 -19.43 4.27
CA VAL A 280 -6.56 -19.41 5.72
C VAL A 280 -7.32 -18.17 6.17
N ALA A 281 -6.95 -17.00 5.66
CA ALA A 281 -7.66 -15.76 5.98
C ALA A 281 -9.13 -15.84 5.52
N GLY A 282 -9.36 -16.37 4.32
CA GLY A 282 -10.71 -16.65 3.82
C GLY A 282 -11.47 -17.65 4.70
N GLY A 283 -10.82 -18.73 5.14
CA GLY A 283 -11.40 -19.70 6.08
C GLY A 283 -11.80 -19.09 7.43
N ILE A 284 -10.98 -18.18 7.97
CA ILE A 284 -11.30 -17.42 9.19
C ILE A 284 -12.55 -16.55 8.98
N VAL A 285 -12.62 -15.82 7.86
CA VAL A 285 -13.78 -14.99 7.52
C VAL A 285 -15.04 -15.85 7.40
N THR A 286 -14.97 -16.97 6.67
CA THR A 286 -16.11 -17.88 6.51
C THR A 286 -16.60 -18.40 7.86
N ARG A 287 -15.71 -18.87 8.73
CA ARG A 287 -16.07 -19.35 10.07
C ARG A 287 -16.71 -18.25 10.93
N CYS A 288 -16.21 -17.01 10.87
CA CYS A 288 -16.84 -15.88 11.55
C CYS A 288 -18.25 -15.61 11.00
N MET A 289 -18.43 -15.64 9.68
CA MET A 289 -19.74 -15.42 9.06
C MET A 289 -20.74 -16.53 9.40
N ASP A 290 -20.29 -17.78 9.47
CA ASP A 290 -21.13 -18.91 9.88
C ASP A 290 -21.60 -18.75 11.33
N MET A 291 -20.69 -18.39 12.25
CA MET A 291 -21.05 -18.11 13.65
C MET A 291 -22.03 -16.94 13.79
N LEU A 292 -21.96 -15.92 12.93
CA LEU A 292 -22.90 -14.81 12.94
C LEU A 292 -24.28 -15.21 12.40
N ARG A 293 -24.35 -16.08 11.40
CA ARG A 293 -25.62 -16.57 10.82
C ARG A 293 -26.45 -17.41 11.79
N GLU A 294 -25.78 -18.08 12.73
CA GLU A 294 -26.46 -18.86 13.79
C GLU A 294 -27.37 -17.99 14.67
N ASN A 295 -27.08 -16.69 14.78
CA ASN A 295 -27.86 -15.78 15.60
C ASN A 295 -28.83 -14.94 14.73
N PRO A 296 -30.15 -15.04 14.94
CA PRO A 296 -31.14 -14.37 14.10
C PRO A 296 -31.09 -12.84 14.18
N GLU A 297 -30.58 -12.27 15.29
CA GLU A 297 -30.43 -10.83 15.50
C GLU A 297 -29.55 -10.15 14.44
N TRP A 298 -28.62 -10.89 13.82
CA TRP A 298 -27.66 -10.33 12.87
C TRP A 298 -28.03 -10.53 11.41
N GLN A 299 -29.15 -11.21 11.10
CA GLN A 299 -29.50 -11.54 9.72
C GLN A 299 -29.67 -10.32 8.83
N ASP A 300 -30.26 -9.24 9.35
CA ASP A 300 -30.48 -8.02 8.55
C ASP A 300 -29.18 -7.26 8.27
N VAL A 301 -28.26 -7.23 9.25
CA VAL A 301 -26.91 -6.66 9.04
C VAL A 301 -26.11 -7.50 8.06
N LEU A 302 -26.20 -8.83 8.15
CA LEU A 302 -25.56 -9.75 7.22
C LEU A 302 -26.11 -9.62 5.80
N LYS A 303 -27.41 -9.32 5.61
CA LYS A 303 -27.98 -9.00 4.29
C LYS A 303 -27.36 -7.74 3.70
N VAL A 304 -27.24 -6.67 4.50
CA VAL A 304 -26.61 -5.41 4.06
C VAL A 304 -25.15 -5.63 3.67
N TRP A 305 -24.40 -6.38 4.49
CA TRP A 305 -23.02 -6.72 4.20
C TRP A 305 -22.88 -7.58 2.93
N ALA A 306 -23.81 -8.51 2.71
CA ALA A 306 -23.80 -9.37 1.53
C ALA A 306 -24.17 -8.62 0.23
N GLN A 307 -24.92 -7.51 0.33
CA GLN A 307 -25.31 -6.68 -0.80
C GLN A 307 -24.31 -5.55 -1.11
N GLY A 308 -23.60 -5.05 -0.10
CA GLY A 308 -22.85 -3.79 -0.20
C GLY A 308 -21.38 -3.93 -0.58
N ASN A 309 -20.59 -4.76 0.12
CA ASN A 309 -19.13 -4.82 -0.03
C ASN A 309 -18.56 -6.19 0.40
N ARG A 310 -17.40 -6.58 -0.15
CA ARG A 310 -16.68 -7.78 0.34
C ARG A 310 -16.25 -7.58 1.78
N ILE A 311 -16.36 -8.61 2.61
CA ILE A 311 -15.91 -8.56 4.00
C ILE A 311 -14.42 -8.94 4.06
N GLY A 312 -13.68 -8.28 4.95
CA GLY A 312 -12.27 -8.51 5.16
C GLY A 312 -11.86 -8.48 6.62
N LEU A 313 -10.64 -8.96 6.86
CA LEU A 313 -9.97 -8.82 8.15
C LEU A 313 -9.06 -7.59 8.12
N ALA A 314 -8.97 -6.89 9.25
CA ALA A 314 -8.05 -5.78 9.45
C ALA A 314 -7.42 -5.83 10.84
N TRP A 315 -6.13 -5.49 10.95
CA TRP A 315 -5.48 -5.23 12.23
C TRP A 315 -5.69 -3.77 12.62
N LYS A 316 -6.37 -3.54 13.74
CA LYS A 316 -6.56 -2.21 14.32
C LYS A 316 -5.53 -1.95 15.42
N ARG A 317 -4.98 -0.74 15.44
CA ARG A 317 -4.30 -0.18 16.62
C ARG A 317 -4.60 1.30 16.73
N TYR A 318 -5.21 1.70 17.85
CA TYR A 318 -5.73 3.05 18.06
C TYR A 318 -6.65 3.50 16.90
N ASP A 319 -6.30 4.60 16.24
CA ASP A 319 -6.99 5.18 15.09
C ASP A 319 -6.58 4.57 13.74
N ARG A 320 -5.69 3.57 13.72
CA ARG A 320 -5.14 2.96 12.51
C ARG A 320 -5.83 1.65 12.17
N LEU A 321 -6.04 1.44 10.87
CA LEU A 321 -6.59 0.22 10.31
C LEU A 321 -5.64 -0.34 9.23
N GLU A 322 -5.14 -1.54 9.44
CA GLU A 322 -4.25 -2.24 8.51
C GLU A 322 -4.99 -3.44 7.90
N TRP A 323 -5.51 -3.28 6.69
CA TRP A 323 -6.22 -4.35 5.99
C TRP A 323 -5.31 -5.54 5.69
N LEU A 324 -5.79 -6.75 5.99
CA LEU A 324 -5.14 -7.97 5.54
C LEU A 324 -5.50 -8.20 4.07
N HIS A 325 -4.54 -7.89 3.19
CA HIS A 325 -4.67 -8.11 1.76
C HIS A 325 -3.34 -8.55 1.13
N GLY A 326 -3.41 -9.25 -0.01
CA GLY A 326 -2.24 -9.60 -0.81
C GLY A 326 -1.28 -10.51 -0.07
N ALA A 327 0.01 -10.16 -0.01
CA ALA A 327 1.04 -11.00 0.63
C ALA A 327 0.81 -11.20 2.14
N VAL A 328 0.21 -10.23 2.84
CA VAL A 328 -0.11 -10.32 4.27
C VAL A 328 -1.25 -11.33 4.49
N GLU A 329 -2.27 -11.29 3.64
CA GLU A 329 -3.40 -12.23 3.63
C GLU A 329 -2.92 -13.66 3.32
N GLN A 330 -2.04 -13.80 2.33
CA GLN A 330 -1.45 -15.09 1.94
C GLN A 330 -0.56 -15.73 3.01
N LYS A 331 -0.07 -14.93 3.98
CA LYS A 331 0.81 -15.37 5.08
C LYS A 331 0.14 -15.23 6.44
N MET A 332 -1.18 -15.46 6.51
CA MET A 332 -1.98 -15.31 7.74
C MET A 332 -1.41 -16.08 8.94
N TYR A 333 -0.75 -17.21 8.71
CA TYR A 333 -0.09 -17.97 9.76
C TYR A 333 1.00 -17.14 10.48
N GLY A 334 1.75 -16.34 9.73
CA GLY A 334 2.81 -15.49 10.25
C GLY A 334 2.26 -14.25 10.96
N THR A 335 1.13 -13.71 10.51
CA THR A 335 0.61 -12.42 11.02
C THR A 335 0.01 -12.51 12.42
N ILE A 336 -0.29 -13.72 12.91
CA ILE A 336 -0.89 -13.95 14.24
C ILE A 336 -0.12 -13.31 15.40
N ALA A 337 1.21 -13.17 15.30
CA ALA A 337 1.99 -12.53 16.34
C ALA A 337 1.63 -11.04 16.55
N MET A 338 0.94 -10.43 15.59
CA MET A 338 0.36 -9.08 15.74
C MET A 338 -0.77 -9.01 16.77
N GLN A 339 -1.40 -10.12 17.16
CA GLN A 339 -2.46 -10.14 18.19
C GLN A 339 -2.00 -9.55 19.54
N ARG A 340 -0.68 -9.54 19.81
CA ARG A 340 -0.10 -8.90 21.00
C ARG A 340 -0.17 -7.38 20.98
N THR A 341 -0.12 -6.78 19.80
CA THR A 341 0.00 -5.33 19.61
C THR A 341 -1.24 -4.70 18.97
N HIS A 342 -2.01 -5.50 18.23
CA HIS A 342 -3.19 -5.08 17.47
C HIS A 342 -4.42 -5.93 17.84
N ASP A 343 -5.60 -5.37 17.58
CA ASP A 343 -6.87 -6.09 17.58
C ASP A 343 -7.21 -6.56 16.17
N LEU A 344 -7.64 -7.82 16.02
CA LEU A 344 -8.12 -8.32 14.75
C LEU A 344 -9.60 -7.97 14.62
N GLU A 345 -9.97 -7.26 13.57
CA GLU A 345 -11.35 -6.85 13.31
C GLU A 345 -11.87 -7.42 11.99
N LEU A 346 -13.16 -7.75 11.96
CA LEU A 346 -13.90 -8.12 10.76
C LEU A 346 -14.75 -6.93 10.32
N ARG A 347 -14.53 -6.43 9.10
CA ARG A 347 -15.18 -5.23 8.59
C ARG A 347 -15.48 -5.33 7.08
N PRO A 348 -16.50 -4.60 6.58
CA PRO A 348 -16.68 -4.38 5.15
C PRO A 348 -15.49 -3.63 4.53
N LYS A 349 -15.03 -4.09 3.36
CA LYS A 349 -13.94 -3.47 2.60
C LYS A 349 -14.43 -2.23 1.87
N ASP A 350 -14.47 -1.11 2.58
CA ASP A 350 -14.94 0.16 2.01
C ASP A 350 -13.94 0.77 1.03
N HIS A 351 -14.49 1.30 -0.07
CA HIS A 351 -13.75 2.06 -1.08
C HIS A 351 -13.88 3.57 -0.80
N TYR A 352 -12.97 4.34 -1.40
CA TYR A 352 -13.02 5.80 -1.32
C TYR A 352 -14.38 6.31 -1.86
N PRO A 353 -15.13 7.11 -1.10
CA PRO A 353 -16.46 7.56 -1.49
C PRO A 353 -16.48 8.35 -2.81
N SER A 354 -17.28 7.90 -3.76
CA SER A 354 -17.55 8.59 -5.03
C SER A 354 -18.77 9.52 -4.97
N ARG A 355 -19.51 9.52 -3.85
CA ARG A 355 -20.69 10.37 -3.63
C ARG A 355 -20.53 11.17 -2.34
N LEU A 356 -21.02 12.41 -2.37
CA LEU A 356 -21.03 13.32 -1.24
C LEU A 356 -22.45 13.79 -0.96
N LYS A 357 -22.85 13.81 0.31
CA LYS A 357 -24.07 14.51 0.74
C LYS A 357 -23.75 15.98 0.94
N ARG A 358 -24.49 16.85 0.25
CA ARG A 358 -24.43 18.30 0.45
C ARG A 358 -25.20 18.70 1.72
N SER A 359 -24.98 19.93 2.17
CA SER A 359 -25.69 20.53 3.30
C SER A 359 -27.21 20.66 3.07
N ASP A 360 -27.64 20.68 1.80
CA ASP A 360 -29.04 20.70 1.38
C ASP A 360 -29.67 19.29 1.31
N GLY A 361 -28.89 18.23 1.63
CA GLY A 361 -29.32 16.83 1.56
C GLY A 361 -29.21 16.20 0.16
N SER A 362 -28.83 16.95 -0.87
CA SER A 362 -28.65 16.41 -2.23
C SER A 362 -27.34 15.63 -2.37
N ASP A 363 -27.37 14.57 -3.17
CA ASP A 363 -26.18 13.77 -3.47
C ASP A 363 -25.41 14.39 -4.65
N LEU A 364 -24.11 14.63 -4.45
CA LEU A 364 -23.17 15.05 -5.47
C LEU A 364 -22.28 13.86 -5.85
N ALA A 365 -22.46 13.33 -7.06
CA ALA A 365 -21.60 12.31 -7.62
C ALA A 365 -20.28 12.90 -8.15
N GLU A 366 -19.21 12.12 -8.05
CA GLU A 366 -17.90 12.41 -8.63
C GLU A 366 -18.02 12.65 -10.14
N PRO A 367 -17.63 13.85 -10.64
CA PRO A 367 -17.64 14.12 -12.08
C PRO A 367 -16.57 13.30 -12.81
N ALA A 368 -16.85 12.94 -14.06
CA ALA A 368 -15.88 12.26 -14.92
C ALA A 368 -14.60 13.10 -15.12
N PRO A 369 -13.41 12.46 -15.15
CA PRO A 369 -12.16 13.14 -15.47
C PRO A 369 -12.17 13.67 -16.92
N ILE A 370 -11.27 14.61 -17.20
CA ILE A 370 -11.05 15.20 -18.52
C ILE A 370 -9.55 15.22 -18.84
N GLU A 371 -9.22 14.96 -20.10
CA GLU A 371 -7.86 15.03 -20.62
C GLU A 371 -7.83 15.54 -22.06
N GLY A 372 -6.69 16.10 -22.49
CA GLY A 372 -6.53 16.65 -23.83
C GLY A 372 -5.42 17.70 -23.95
N PHE A 373 -5.13 18.13 -25.16
CA PHE A 373 -4.12 19.15 -25.44
C PHE A 373 -4.67 20.56 -25.21
N LEU A 374 -3.94 21.37 -24.46
CA LEU A 374 -4.20 22.80 -24.29
C LEU A 374 -2.88 23.58 -24.37
N ILE A 375 -2.99 24.85 -24.75
CA ILE A 375 -1.85 25.76 -24.77
C ILE A 375 -1.93 26.66 -23.53
N ARG A 376 -0.92 26.58 -22.68
CA ARG A 376 -0.80 27.44 -21.51
C ARG A 376 -0.17 28.76 -21.92
N LEU A 377 -0.81 29.86 -21.58
CA LEU A 377 -0.43 31.22 -21.96
C LEU A 377 0.15 32.06 -20.81
N THR A 378 0.50 31.40 -19.70
CA THR A 378 0.96 32.03 -18.46
C THR A 378 2.21 31.32 -17.95
N SER A 379 3.13 32.07 -17.32
CA SER A 379 4.30 31.48 -16.66
C SER A 379 3.95 30.88 -15.30
N GLN A 380 4.86 30.12 -14.70
CA GLN A 380 4.70 29.58 -13.33
C GLN A 380 4.39 30.64 -12.27
N ARG A 381 4.89 31.87 -12.45
CA ARG A 381 4.66 32.98 -11.51
C ARG A 381 3.39 33.77 -11.81
N GLY A 382 2.60 33.34 -12.81
CA GLY A 382 1.43 34.07 -13.29
C GLY A 382 1.78 35.31 -14.12
N THR A 383 3.01 35.40 -14.66
CA THR A 383 3.31 36.47 -15.62
C THR A 383 2.74 36.10 -16.98
N GLU A 384 1.88 36.95 -17.52
CA GLU A 384 1.20 36.77 -18.80
C GLU A 384 2.08 37.23 -19.98
N GLN A 385 2.89 38.26 -19.78
CA GLN A 385 3.79 38.80 -20.81
C GLN A 385 5.27 38.76 -20.44
N ARG A 386 6.11 38.67 -21.47
CA ARG A 386 7.55 38.91 -21.42
C ARG A 386 7.95 39.74 -22.64
N PHE A 387 8.54 40.92 -22.41
CA PHE A 387 8.89 41.88 -23.46
C PHE A 387 7.69 42.24 -24.37
N GLY A 388 6.50 42.41 -23.78
CA GLY A 388 5.26 42.76 -24.51
C GLY A 388 4.60 41.62 -25.28
N LYS A 389 5.17 40.40 -25.25
CA LYS A 389 4.60 39.21 -25.90
C LYS A 389 4.08 38.20 -24.88
N MET A 390 2.98 37.51 -25.19
CA MET A 390 2.45 36.42 -24.37
C MET A 390 3.26 35.15 -24.58
N LEU A 391 3.72 34.55 -23.49
CA LEU A 391 4.46 33.29 -23.52
C LEU A 391 3.48 32.13 -23.69
N TYR A 392 3.79 31.17 -24.56
CA TYR A 392 2.97 29.99 -24.71
C TYR A 392 3.75 28.68 -24.57
N LYS A 393 3.07 27.65 -24.07
CA LYS A 393 3.59 26.28 -23.97
C LYS A 393 2.49 25.27 -24.26
N ARG A 394 2.73 24.38 -25.23
CA ARG A 394 1.82 23.29 -25.61
C ARG A 394 1.97 22.15 -24.61
N LEU A 395 0.88 21.76 -23.99
CA LEU A 395 0.87 20.74 -22.93
C LEU A 395 -0.31 19.79 -23.13
N TYR A 396 -0.13 18.56 -22.70
CA TYR A 396 -1.22 17.62 -22.52
C TYR A 396 -1.67 17.69 -21.06
N PHE A 397 -2.94 17.96 -20.84
CA PHE A 397 -3.54 18.05 -19.52
C PHE A 397 -4.38 16.80 -19.24
N SER A 398 -4.35 16.32 -18.00
CA SER A 398 -5.23 15.25 -17.52
C SER A 398 -5.63 15.49 -16.07
N THR A 399 -6.85 15.13 -15.70
CA THR A 399 -7.33 15.27 -14.33
C THR A 399 -7.24 13.95 -13.59
N GLN A 400 -6.57 13.93 -12.44
CA GLN A 400 -6.53 12.80 -11.52
C GLN A 400 -6.76 13.33 -10.09
N ASN A 401 -7.83 12.88 -9.44
CA ASN A 401 -8.37 13.48 -8.22
C ASN A 401 -8.50 15.02 -8.35
N GLN A 402 -8.09 15.79 -7.32
CA GLN A 402 -8.07 17.25 -7.35
C GLN A 402 -6.98 17.88 -8.24
N TYR A 403 -6.17 17.09 -8.94
CA TYR A 403 -5.02 17.57 -9.68
C TYR A 403 -5.30 17.66 -11.19
N LEU A 404 -5.14 18.85 -11.75
CA LEU A 404 -5.02 19.06 -13.19
C LEU A 404 -3.53 18.95 -13.56
N LEU A 405 -3.11 17.74 -13.90
CA LEU A 405 -1.74 17.39 -14.26
C LEU A 405 -1.43 17.87 -15.67
N PHE A 406 -0.15 18.19 -15.92
CA PHE A 406 0.31 18.48 -17.26
C PHE A 406 1.61 17.76 -17.61
N THR A 407 1.70 17.31 -18.86
CA THR A 407 2.85 16.64 -19.48
C THR A 407 3.22 17.31 -20.80
N ARG A 408 4.47 17.14 -21.21
CA ARG A 408 4.90 17.49 -22.56
C ARG A 408 4.25 16.57 -23.60
N PRO A 409 3.87 17.08 -24.78
CA PRO A 409 3.22 16.27 -25.82
C PRO A 409 3.99 14.99 -26.20
N ALA A 410 5.32 15.05 -26.26
CA ALA A 410 6.17 13.90 -26.58
C ALA A 410 6.10 12.74 -25.57
N ARG A 411 5.61 13.00 -24.34
CA ARG A 411 5.48 12.02 -23.26
C ARG A 411 4.02 11.70 -22.93
N ALA A 412 3.08 12.28 -23.68
CA ALA A 412 1.67 12.04 -23.50
C ALA A 412 1.26 10.76 -24.24
N THR A 413 0.36 10.00 -23.62
CA THR A 413 -0.25 8.80 -24.21
C THR A 413 -1.77 8.99 -24.19
N PRO A 414 -2.35 9.69 -25.18
CA PRO A 414 -3.78 9.91 -25.25
C PRO A 414 -4.53 8.56 -25.35
N PRO A 415 -5.81 8.51 -24.95
CA PRO A 415 -6.60 7.30 -25.04
C PRO A 415 -6.74 6.88 -26.51
N PRO A 416 -6.79 5.56 -26.80
CA PRO A 416 -7.03 5.11 -28.16
C PRO A 416 -8.41 5.59 -28.63
N PRO A 417 -8.58 5.89 -29.93
CA PRO A 417 -9.88 6.26 -30.47
C PRO A 417 -10.88 5.10 -30.25
N PRO A 418 -12.19 5.40 -30.11
CA PRO A 418 -13.21 4.38 -29.96
C PRO A 418 -13.11 3.34 -31.07
N LYS A 419 -13.31 2.06 -30.76
CA LYS A 419 -13.32 0.99 -31.76
C LYS A 419 -14.42 1.28 -32.77
N MET A 420 -14.02 1.74 -33.95
CA MET A 420 -14.94 2.02 -35.04
C MET A 420 -15.44 0.68 -35.59
N THR A 421 -16.75 0.54 -35.75
CA THR A 421 -17.29 -0.58 -36.51
C THR A 421 -16.75 -0.47 -37.93
N ALA A 422 -15.96 -1.45 -38.36
CA ALA A 422 -15.49 -1.50 -39.73
C ALA A 422 -16.73 -1.49 -40.63
N GLN A 423 -16.94 -0.40 -41.37
CA GLN A 423 -18.01 -0.36 -42.34
C GLN A 423 -17.73 -1.46 -43.37
N THR A 424 -18.56 -2.50 -43.36
CA THR A 424 -18.43 -3.73 -44.14
C THR A 424 -18.57 -3.53 -45.65
N ASN A 425 -18.62 -2.28 -46.14
CA ASN A 425 -19.01 -1.95 -47.51
C ASN A 425 -17.94 -1.16 -48.31
N GLY A 426 -16.65 -1.24 -47.94
CA GLY A 426 -15.58 -0.62 -48.72
C GLY A 426 -14.30 -1.44 -48.71
N THR A 427 -13.82 -1.84 -49.88
CA THR A 427 -12.54 -2.53 -50.12
C THR A 427 -11.30 -1.67 -49.86
N ASN A 428 -11.45 -0.41 -49.41
CA ASN A 428 -10.35 0.53 -49.20
C ASN A 428 -10.13 0.81 -47.71
N VAL A 429 -8.86 0.71 -47.27
CA VAL A 429 -8.42 1.15 -45.94
C VAL A 429 -8.64 2.66 -45.83
N PRO A 430 -9.38 3.16 -44.82
CA PRO A 430 -9.65 4.59 -44.63
C PRO A 430 -8.35 5.39 -44.48
N THR A 431 -8.29 6.60 -45.05
CA THR A 431 -7.13 7.48 -44.83
C THR A 431 -7.14 8.06 -43.42
N ALA A 432 -5.97 8.52 -42.92
CA ALA A 432 -5.87 9.13 -41.59
C ALA A 432 -6.79 10.36 -41.40
N ARG A 433 -7.09 11.10 -42.49
CA ARG A 433 -8.04 12.22 -42.46
C ARG A 433 -9.49 11.76 -42.33
N ASP A 434 -9.87 10.69 -43.04
CA ASP A 434 -11.23 10.13 -42.95
C ASP A 434 -11.50 9.55 -41.56
N LEU A 435 -10.48 8.93 -40.95
CA LEU A 435 -10.53 8.45 -39.56
C LEU A 435 -10.66 9.63 -38.58
N ALA A 436 -9.85 10.69 -38.74
CA ALA A 436 -9.92 11.86 -37.87
C ALA A 436 -11.28 12.59 -37.94
N ALA A 437 -11.94 12.60 -39.10
CA ALA A 437 -13.26 13.20 -39.27
C ALA A 437 -14.39 12.38 -38.60
N GLN A 438 -14.19 11.08 -38.39
CA GLN A 438 -15.17 10.19 -37.78
C GLN A 438 -15.01 10.05 -36.26
N VAL A 439 -13.87 10.47 -35.71
CA VAL A 439 -13.64 10.47 -34.25
C VAL A 439 -14.41 11.64 -33.61
N PRO A 440 -15.25 11.38 -32.60
CA PRO A 440 -15.97 12.45 -31.90
C PRO A 440 -14.98 13.38 -31.18
N LEU A 441 -15.34 14.67 -31.07
CA LEU A 441 -14.51 15.69 -30.41
C LEU A 441 -14.17 15.33 -28.96
N ALA A 442 -15.10 14.65 -28.28
CA ALA A 442 -14.92 14.08 -26.95
C ALA A 442 -15.67 12.75 -26.88
N TYR A 443 -15.09 11.78 -26.20
CA TYR A 443 -15.70 10.48 -25.88
C TYR A 443 -15.28 10.08 -24.47
N ASP A 444 -16.13 9.30 -23.81
CA ASP A 444 -15.86 8.82 -22.46
C ASP A 444 -15.26 7.40 -22.53
N VAL A 445 -14.26 7.14 -21.68
CA VAL A 445 -13.57 5.85 -21.55
C VAL A 445 -13.91 5.27 -20.19
N GLU A 446 -14.83 4.31 -20.15
CA GLU A 446 -15.27 3.64 -18.92
C GLU A 446 -15.19 2.11 -19.12
N PRO A 447 -14.09 1.47 -18.70
CA PRO A 447 -13.91 0.02 -18.92
C PRO A 447 -14.95 -0.85 -18.19
N TYR A 448 -15.42 -0.39 -17.03
CA TYR A 448 -16.39 -1.10 -16.18
C TYR A 448 -17.64 -0.25 -15.94
N GLU A 449 -18.37 0.07 -17.01
CA GLU A 449 -19.64 0.78 -16.92
C GLU A 449 -20.60 0.03 -15.96
N LEU A 450 -21.19 0.76 -15.01
CA LEU A 450 -22.07 0.20 -13.99
C LEU A 450 -23.55 0.40 -14.34
N GLN A 451 -24.34 -0.68 -14.26
CA GLN A 451 -25.79 -0.63 -14.23
C GLN A 451 -26.27 -0.94 -12.80
N GLY A 452 -26.62 0.11 -12.06
CA GLY A 452 -26.93 -0.02 -10.63
C GLY A 452 -25.69 -0.36 -9.81
N SER A 453 -25.60 -1.60 -9.31
CA SER A 453 -24.45 -2.12 -8.55
C SER A 453 -23.64 -3.19 -9.31
N ASN A 454 -24.11 -3.57 -10.50
CA ASN A 454 -23.48 -4.60 -11.33
C ASN A 454 -22.77 -3.98 -12.52
N ILE A 455 -21.76 -4.69 -13.05
CA ILE A 455 -21.09 -4.29 -14.29
C ILE A 455 -22.03 -4.56 -15.46
N ALA A 456 -22.30 -3.52 -16.26
CA ALA A 456 -23.33 -3.50 -17.30
C ALA A 456 -23.26 -4.68 -18.27
N TRP A 457 -22.04 -5.03 -18.69
CA TRP A 457 -21.82 -6.12 -19.63
C TRP A 457 -21.84 -7.52 -18.99
N LEU A 458 -21.62 -7.65 -17.67
CA LEU A 458 -21.74 -8.92 -16.95
C LEU A 458 -23.19 -9.31 -16.64
N ASP A 459 -24.07 -8.32 -16.48
CA ASP A 459 -25.51 -8.51 -16.15
C ASP A 459 -26.41 -8.54 -17.40
N SER A 460 -25.81 -8.40 -18.59
CA SER A 460 -26.57 -8.58 -19.84
C SER A 460 -27.07 -10.02 -19.93
N GLN A 461 -28.34 -10.23 -20.29
CA GLN A 461 -29.03 -11.53 -20.27
C GLN A 461 -28.42 -12.65 -21.16
N GLY A 462 -27.24 -12.42 -21.75
CA GLY A 462 -26.45 -13.40 -22.48
C GLY A 462 -25.23 -13.86 -21.68
N VAL A 463 -24.88 -15.13 -21.80
CA VAL A 463 -23.62 -15.67 -21.24
C VAL A 463 -22.45 -15.02 -21.99
N VAL A 464 -21.78 -14.05 -21.37
CA VAL A 464 -20.55 -13.46 -21.90
C VAL A 464 -19.47 -14.54 -21.95
N SER A 465 -18.81 -14.69 -23.11
CA SER A 465 -17.74 -15.68 -23.24
C SER A 465 -16.56 -15.34 -22.32
N ALA A 466 -15.90 -16.34 -21.73
CA ALA A 466 -14.73 -16.10 -20.87
C ALA A 466 -13.58 -15.37 -21.60
N ALA A 467 -13.49 -15.52 -22.92
CA ALA A 467 -12.53 -14.81 -23.75
C ALA A 467 -12.86 -13.31 -23.85
N GLU A 468 -14.14 -12.94 -23.92
CA GLU A 468 -14.58 -11.55 -23.95
C GLU A 468 -14.37 -10.88 -22.59
N VAL A 469 -14.71 -11.56 -21.48
CA VAL A 469 -14.40 -11.06 -20.13
C VAL A 469 -12.90 -10.76 -19.99
N ARG A 470 -12.04 -11.70 -20.41
CA ARG A 470 -10.59 -11.51 -20.37
C ARG A 470 -10.14 -10.33 -21.21
N ASN A 471 -10.68 -10.15 -22.41
CA ASN A 471 -10.32 -9.03 -23.28
C ASN A 471 -10.73 -7.68 -22.66
N ARG A 472 -11.93 -7.59 -22.05
CA ARG A 472 -12.37 -6.38 -21.34
C ARG A 472 -11.50 -6.07 -20.12
N ASP A 473 -11.09 -7.10 -19.38
CA ASP A 473 -10.16 -6.95 -18.25
C ASP A 473 -8.76 -6.50 -18.71
N GLU A 474 -8.26 -7.03 -19.84
CA GLU A 474 -7.00 -6.61 -20.45
C GLU A 474 -7.06 -5.14 -20.92
N GLU A 475 -8.17 -4.71 -21.51
CA GLU A 475 -8.40 -3.31 -21.89
C GLU A 475 -8.44 -2.37 -20.67
N ALA A 476 -9.14 -2.78 -19.61
CA ALA A 476 -9.18 -2.02 -18.36
C ALA A 476 -7.80 -1.92 -17.69
N ALA A 477 -7.01 -3.00 -17.72
CA ALA A 477 -5.65 -3.02 -17.20
C ALA A 477 -4.73 -2.10 -18.01
N ALA A 478 -4.83 -2.12 -19.35
CA ALA A 478 -4.07 -1.24 -20.23
C ALA A 478 -4.42 0.24 -20.00
N GLU A 479 -5.69 0.55 -19.79
CA GLU A 479 -6.14 1.91 -19.48
C GLU A 479 -5.66 2.38 -18.09
N SER A 480 -5.69 1.49 -17.09
CA SER A 480 -5.09 1.78 -15.77
C SER A 480 -3.58 2.05 -15.90
N GLU A 481 -2.85 1.22 -16.64
CA GLU A 481 -1.42 1.41 -16.90
C GLU A 481 -1.14 2.73 -17.63
N ARG A 482 -1.97 3.11 -18.61
CA ARG A 482 -1.88 4.40 -19.31
C ARG A 482 -2.01 5.57 -18.33
N ASN A 483 -3.01 5.55 -17.46
CA ASN A 483 -3.22 6.60 -16.45
C ASN A 483 -2.03 6.73 -15.50
N ILE A 484 -1.46 5.60 -15.08
CA ILE A 484 -0.25 5.55 -14.25
C ILE A 484 0.93 6.18 -15.01
N ASN A 485 1.14 5.79 -16.26
CA ASN A 485 2.23 6.31 -17.09
C ASN A 485 2.13 7.82 -17.30
N ILE A 486 0.92 8.36 -17.50
CA ILE A 486 0.69 9.81 -17.59
C ILE A 486 1.08 10.51 -16.28
N LEU A 487 0.64 9.98 -15.14
CA LEU A 487 0.99 10.52 -13.82
C LEU A 487 2.51 10.46 -13.57
N LEU A 488 3.16 9.33 -13.89
CA LEU A 488 4.61 9.16 -13.79
C LEU A 488 5.39 10.02 -14.79
N ALA A 489 4.78 10.42 -15.91
CA ALA A 489 5.37 11.33 -16.89
C ALA A 489 5.16 12.81 -16.53
N SER A 490 4.21 13.13 -15.65
CA SER A 490 3.84 14.51 -15.26
C SER A 490 5.05 15.38 -14.94
N ASP A 491 5.05 16.58 -15.52
CA ASP A 491 6.05 17.62 -15.25
C ASP A 491 5.57 18.57 -14.13
N GLY A 492 4.26 18.65 -13.90
CA GLY A 492 3.66 19.41 -12.80
C GLY A 492 2.15 19.28 -12.74
N PHE A 493 1.52 20.02 -11.83
CA PHE A 493 0.07 20.08 -11.70
C PHE A 493 -0.45 21.45 -11.24
N ILE A 494 -1.72 21.71 -11.52
CA ILE A 494 -2.52 22.78 -10.92
C ILE A 494 -3.50 22.13 -9.94
N ASN A 495 -3.53 22.59 -8.68
CA ASN A 495 -4.49 22.09 -7.70
C ASN A 495 -5.83 22.79 -7.93
N MET A 496 -6.84 22.03 -8.36
CA MET A 496 -8.17 22.56 -8.67
C MET A 496 -8.87 23.15 -7.44
N CYS A 497 -8.54 22.72 -6.22
CA CYS A 497 -9.10 23.31 -5.00
C CYS A 497 -8.60 24.73 -4.70
N ASN A 498 -7.54 25.16 -5.40
CA ASN A 498 -7.05 26.54 -5.33
C ASN A 498 -7.72 27.46 -6.36
N VAL A 499 -8.55 26.92 -7.26
CA VAL A 499 -9.34 27.69 -8.22
C VAL A 499 -10.56 28.24 -7.50
N HIS A 500 -10.77 29.56 -7.59
CA HIS A 500 -11.96 30.23 -7.08
C HIS A 500 -13.14 30.06 -8.04
N HIS A 501 -12.92 30.36 -9.32
CA HIS A 501 -13.92 30.18 -10.37
C HIS A 501 -13.26 30.04 -11.75
N VAL A 502 -14.02 29.48 -12.69
CA VAL A 502 -13.62 29.30 -14.09
C VAL A 502 -14.48 30.18 -14.97
N ARG A 503 -13.86 31.09 -15.72
CA ARG A 503 -14.54 32.04 -16.60
C ARG A 503 -14.00 31.98 -18.02
N ASN A 504 -14.73 32.58 -18.95
CA ASN A 504 -14.23 32.83 -20.28
C ASN A 504 -13.23 33.98 -20.25
N PHE A 505 -12.41 34.12 -21.29
CA PHE A 505 -11.51 35.26 -21.42
C PHE A 505 -12.26 36.59 -21.30
N VAL A 506 -11.65 37.54 -20.59
CA VAL A 506 -12.17 38.90 -20.42
C VAL A 506 -11.06 39.86 -20.82
N ASN A 507 -11.23 40.51 -21.97
CA ASN A 507 -10.27 41.50 -22.45
C ASN A 507 -10.26 42.72 -21.50
N GLY A 508 -9.06 43.24 -21.19
CA GLY A 508 -8.84 44.34 -20.26
C GLY A 508 -8.88 43.96 -18.77
N ALA A 509 -8.93 42.67 -18.44
CA ALA A 509 -8.90 42.21 -17.05
C ALA A 509 -7.50 42.26 -16.42
N SER A 510 -6.45 42.27 -17.25
CA SER A 510 -5.05 42.40 -16.86
C SER A 510 -4.37 43.51 -17.66
N PRO A 511 -3.38 44.24 -17.09
CA PRO A 511 -2.54 45.17 -17.87
C PRO A 511 -1.81 44.50 -19.03
N ALA A 512 -1.69 43.17 -19.01
CA ALA A 512 -1.17 42.39 -20.13
C ALA A 512 -2.11 42.39 -21.35
N ASP A 513 -3.35 42.84 -21.23
CA ASP A 513 -4.36 42.77 -22.31
C ASP A 513 -4.28 43.95 -23.30
N GLU A 514 -3.60 45.04 -22.93
CA GLU A 514 -3.58 46.30 -23.69
C GLU A 514 -2.93 46.22 -25.09
N ASN A 515 -2.04 45.25 -25.31
CA ASN A 515 -1.25 45.11 -26.55
C ASN A 515 -1.53 43.79 -27.30
N LEU A 516 -2.69 43.16 -27.05
CA LEU A 516 -3.06 41.90 -27.71
C LEU A 516 -3.94 42.15 -28.93
N GLU A 517 -3.55 41.51 -30.04
CA GLU A 517 -4.35 41.44 -31.24
C GLU A 517 -5.15 40.13 -31.24
N ASN A 518 -6.36 40.15 -31.80
CA ASN A 518 -7.14 38.91 -31.96
C ASN A 518 -6.59 38.13 -33.16
N GLY A 519 -6.17 36.88 -32.96
CA GLY A 519 -5.58 36.09 -34.03
C GLY A 519 -5.19 34.66 -33.65
N ASP A 520 -4.79 33.90 -34.67
CA ASP A 520 -4.62 32.44 -34.63
C ASP A 520 -3.16 31.99 -34.79
N GLU A 521 -2.19 32.88 -34.55
CA GLU A 521 -0.74 32.64 -34.77
C GLU A 521 -0.23 31.34 -34.11
N VAL A 522 -0.85 30.89 -33.01
CA VAL A 522 -0.43 29.67 -32.31
C VAL A 522 -1.08 28.41 -32.89
N ASP A 523 -0.37 27.79 -33.85
CA ASP A 523 -0.77 26.50 -34.44
C ASP A 523 -0.59 25.33 -33.44
N PHE A 524 -1.60 24.46 -33.34
CA PHE A 524 -1.60 23.23 -32.55
C PHE A 524 -0.82 22.07 -33.21
N HIS A 525 -0.55 22.14 -34.52
CA HIS A 525 0.03 21.04 -35.30
C HIS A 525 1.55 21.13 -35.47
N VAL A 526 2.20 22.19 -35.00
CA VAL A 526 3.66 22.35 -35.07
C VAL A 526 4.35 21.36 -34.13
N GLN A 527 5.32 20.60 -34.64
CA GLN A 527 6.18 19.76 -33.83
C GLN A 527 7.08 20.62 -32.94
N VAL A 528 6.97 20.43 -31.62
CA VAL A 528 7.75 21.15 -30.62
C VAL A 528 8.89 20.30 -30.06
N PRO A 529 10.08 20.89 -29.81
CA PRO A 529 11.16 20.21 -29.11
C PRO A 529 10.75 19.74 -27.71
N ASP A 530 11.20 18.55 -27.29
CA ASP A 530 10.87 18.00 -25.96
C ASP A 530 11.65 18.71 -24.83
N THR A 531 11.28 19.95 -24.52
CA THR A 531 11.96 20.78 -23.52
C THR A 531 11.00 21.34 -22.45
N ARG A 532 11.57 21.70 -21.29
CA ARG A 532 10.82 22.35 -20.21
C ARG A 532 10.62 23.86 -20.44
N GLN A 533 11.33 24.46 -21.38
CA GLN A 533 11.22 25.89 -21.69
C GLN A 533 9.90 26.20 -22.41
N ASP A 534 9.49 27.46 -22.43
CA ASP A 534 8.32 27.89 -23.20
C ASP A 534 8.58 27.70 -24.70
N ASP A 535 7.54 27.37 -25.47
CA ASP A 535 7.68 27.01 -26.90
C ASP A 535 7.79 28.24 -27.80
N GLY A 536 7.37 29.40 -27.31
CA GLY A 536 7.45 30.66 -28.04
C GLY A 536 6.75 31.81 -27.32
N ALA A 537 6.62 32.93 -28.02
CA ALA A 537 5.84 34.06 -27.58
C ALA A 537 5.02 34.64 -28.75
N THR A 538 3.78 35.03 -28.49
CA THR A 538 2.79 35.53 -29.47
C THR A 538 2.28 36.91 -29.07
N THR A 539 1.86 37.71 -30.04
CA THR A 539 1.07 38.95 -29.83
C THR A 539 -0.40 38.77 -30.20
N GLU A 540 -0.72 37.66 -30.88
CA GLU A 540 -2.08 37.29 -31.27
C GLU A 540 -2.67 36.24 -30.32
N LEU A 541 -3.96 36.40 -30.00
CA LEU A 541 -4.74 35.52 -29.13
C LEU A 541 -6.17 35.36 -29.66
N ASP A 542 -6.62 34.12 -29.85
CA ASP A 542 -8.03 33.84 -30.09
C ASP A 542 -8.81 33.81 -28.77
N GLU A 543 -9.51 34.91 -28.50
CA GLU A 543 -10.32 35.11 -27.30
C GLU A 543 -11.40 34.02 -27.13
N ASP A 544 -12.00 33.55 -28.23
CA ASP A 544 -13.12 32.61 -28.22
C ASP A 544 -12.69 31.19 -27.80
N ARG A 545 -11.40 30.87 -27.98
CA ARG A 545 -10.79 29.58 -27.63
C ARG A 545 -10.16 29.55 -26.23
N VAL A 546 -10.15 30.66 -25.51
CA VAL A 546 -9.45 30.77 -24.21
C VAL A 546 -10.41 30.62 -23.03
N LEU A 547 -9.99 29.84 -22.03
CA LEU A 547 -10.57 29.81 -20.69
C LEU A 547 -9.58 30.29 -19.63
N GLU A 548 -10.11 30.86 -18.56
CA GLU A 548 -9.34 31.38 -17.43
C GLU A 548 -9.70 30.66 -16.13
N LEU A 549 -8.66 30.18 -15.43
CA LEU A 549 -8.78 29.68 -14.05
C LEU A 549 -8.32 30.79 -13.11
N VAL A 550 -9.26 31.40 -12.39
CA VAL A 550 -8.95 32.44 -11.41
C VAL A 550 -8.64 31.78 -10.07
N MET A 551 -7.41 31.94 -9.59
CA MET A 551 -6.91 31.30 -8.38
C MET A 551 -7.26 32.11 -7.13
N LYS A 552 -7.37 31.45 -5.97
CA LYS A 552 -7.63 32.10 -4.67
C LYS A 552 -6.52 33.08 -4.24
N ASN A 553 -5.32 32.94 -4.79
CA ASN A 553 -4.21 33.85 -4.53
C ASN A 553 -4.23 35.12 -5.42
N GLY A 554 -5.24 35.26 -6.29
CA GLY A 554 -5.39 36.40 -7.20
C GLY A 554 -4.70 36.23 -8.57
N LEU A 555 -3.95 35.15 -8.78
CA LEU A 555 -3.33 34.86 -10.08
C LEU A 555 -4.34 34.21 -11.05
N VAL A 556 -4.10 34.36 -12.34
CA VAL A 556 -4.94 33.78 -13.41
C VAL A 556 -4.12 32.79 -14.23
N VAL A 557 -4.72 31.64 -14.58
CA VAL A 557 -4.16 30.70 -15.54
C VAL A 557 -4.97 30.76 -16.82
N ARG A 558 -4.34 31.20 -17.91
CA ARG A 558 -4.93 31.24 -19.25
C ARG A 558 -4.59 29.97 -20.02
N LEU A 559 -5.62 29.28 -20.49
CA LEU A 559 -5.51 28.05 -21.28
C LEU A 559 -6.30 28.21 -22.58
N GLN A 560 -5.65 28.00 -23.71
CA GLN A 560 -6.27 28.03 -25.04
C GLN A 560 -6.56 26.60 -25.51
N ALA A 561 -7.79 26.36 -25.95
CA ALA A 561 -8.25 25.10 -26.51
C ALA A 561 -8.19 25.10 -28.04
N TYR A 562 -8.36 23.93 -28.66
CA TYR A 562 -8.33 23.78 -30.12
C TYR A 562 -9.42 24.61 -30.83
N ASN A 563 -10.64 24.59 -30.29
CA ASN A 563 -11.79 25.35 -30.79
C ASN A 563 -12.74 25.77 -29.64
N LYS A 564 -13.74 26.59 -29.96
CA LYS A 564 -14.74 27.10 -29.00
C LYS A 564 -15.52 25.99 -28.30
N ALA A 565 -15.95 24.96 -29.03
CA ALA A 565 -16.69 23.84 -28.47
C ALA A 565 -15.87 23.05 -27.43
N THR A 566 -14.58 22.80 -27.72
CA THR A 566 -13.64 22.16 -26.80
C THR A 566 -13.41 23.04 -25.57
N ARG A 567 -13.29 24.36 -25.74
CA ARG A 567 -13.16 25.31 -24.62
C ARG A 567 -14.37 25.25 -23.68
N ASP A 568 -15.58 25.23 -24.24
CA ASP A 568 -16.82 25.18 -23.46
C ASP A 568 -16.94 23.86 -22.67
N GLU A 569 -16.58 22.72 -23.28
CA GLU A 569 -16.55 21.42 -22.58
C GLU A 569 -15.48 21.38 -21.48
N TRP A 570 -14.27 21.90 -21.73
CA TRP A 570 -13.24 22.04 -20.69
C TRP A 570 -13.73 22.90 -19.52
N ALA A 571 -14.28 24.08 -19.80
CA ALA A 571 -14.79 24.97 -18.77
C ALA A 571 -15.91 24.33 -17.95
N LYS A 572 -16.84 23.63 -18.61
CA LYS A 572 -17.94 22.90 -17.96
C LYS A 572 -17.45 21.78 -17.05
N ARG A 573 -16.57 20.89 -17.53
CA ARG A 573 -16.07 19.75 -16.74
C ARG A 573 -15.16 20.22 -15.59
N ILE A 574 -14.27 21.19 -15.82
CA ILE A 574 -13.42 21.75 -14.74
C ILE A 574 -14.27 22.41 -13.64
N ARG A 575 -15.32 23.19 -13.98
CA ARG A 575 -16.20 23.77 -12.94
C ARG A 575 -16.82 22.72 -12.02
N ARG A 576 -17.28 21.60 -12.60
CA ARG A 576 -17.84 20.47 -11.83
C ARG A 576 -16.77 19.83 -10.94
N LEU A 577 -15.58 19.57 -11.48
CA LEU A 577 -14.45 18.99 -10.74
C LEU A 577 -13.98 19.90 -9.59
N VAL A 578 -13.80 21.21 -9.84
CA VAL A 578 -13.41 22.19 -8.81
C VAL A 578 -14.42 22.19 -7.66
N THR A 579 -15.72 22.19 -7.98
CA THR A 579 -16.79 22.17 -6.98
C THR A 579 -16.76 20.88 -6.15
N TYR A 580 -16.71 19.73 -6.83
CA TYR A 580 -16.69 18.42 -6.17
C TYR A 580 -15.46 18.25 -5.28
N TRP A 581 -14.25 18.46 -5.81
CA TRP A 581 -13.00 18.23 -5.07
C TRP A 581 -12.80 19.21 -3.91
N THR A 582 -13.30 20.43 -4.01
CA THR A 582 -13.28 21.37 -2.89
C THR A 582 -14.14 20.88 -1.73
N LEU A 583 -15.36 20.39 -2.02
CA LEU A 583 -16.23 19.80 -1.01
C LEU A 583 -15.68 18.46 -0.49
N ARG A 584 -15.11 17.64 -1.36
CA ARG A 584 -14.54 16.34 -1.03
C ARG A 584 -13.35 16.45 -0.08
N ASN A 585 -12.39 17.32 -0.39
CA ASN A 585 -11.22 17.55 0.46
C ASN A 585 -11.62 18.13 1.83
N LYS A 586 -12.65 18.96 1.88
CA LYS A 586 -13.21 19.42 3.16
C LYS A 586 -13.81 18.26 3.95
N ALA A 587 -14.63 17.42 3.31
CA ALA A 587 -15.24 16.25 3.95
C ALA A 587 -14.19 15.25 4.46
N ASP A 588 -13.09 15.04 3.72
CA ASP A 588 -11.98 14.19 4.17
C ASP A 588 -11.29 14.76 5.40
N MET A 589 -11.04 16.08 5.44
CA MET A 589 -10.48 16.73 6.64
C MET A 589 -11.45 16.74 7.83
N ASP A 590 -12.75 16.91 7.58
CA ASP A 590 -13.78 16.82 8.61
C ASP A 590 -13.87 15.40 9.19
N LEU A 591 -13.64 14.36 8.36
CA LEU A 591 -13.54 12.97 8.80
C LEU A 591 -12.31 12.72 9.68
N TYR A 592 -11.16 13.30 9.36
CA TYR A 592 -9.98 13.27 10.25
C TYR A 592 -10.30 13.89 11.62
N LYS A 593 -10.93 15.07 11.62
CA LYS A 593 -11.29 15.79 12.85
C LYS A 593 -12.31 15.03 13.71
N SER A 594 -13.37 14.51 13.09
CA SER A 594 -14.42 13.79 13.80
C SER A 594 -13.93 12.45 14.37
N THR A 595 -13.08 11.72 13.63
CA THR A 595 -12.46 10.48 14.11
C THR A 595 -11.59 10.76 15.34
N ARG A 596 -10.75 11.81 15.29
CA ARG A 596 -9.94 12.24 16.43
C ARG A 596 -10.82 12.61 17.62
N GLU A 597 -11.80 13.48 17.42
CA GLU A 597 -12.71 13.94 18.48
C GLU A 597 -13.46 12.77 19.15
N GLN A 598 -13.93 11.79 18.36
CA GLN A 598 -14.54 10.58 18.89
C GLN A 598 -13.57 9.80 19.79
N ASN A 599 -12.32 9.63 19.36
CA ASN A 599 -11.31 8.90 20.13
C ASN A 599 -10.92 9.62 21.42
N LEU A 600 -10.76 10.95 21.37
CA LEU A 600 -10.51 11.77 22.56
C LEU A 600 -11.63 11.61 23.58
N ARG A 601 -12.90 11.68 23.14
CA ARG A 601 -14.08 11.48 24.00
C ARG A 601 -14.16 10.06 24.57
N GLN A 602 -13.93 9.04 23.76
CA GLN A 602 -14.03 7.63 24.20
C GLN A 602 -12.94 7.23 25.19
N LEU A 603 -11.73 7.79 25.05
CA LEU A 603 -10.62 7.53 25.97
C LEU A 603 -10.57 8.50 27.16
N GLY A 604 -11.34 9.59 27.11
CA GLY A 604 -11.31 10.62 28.16
C GLY A 604 -9.98 11.37 28.21
N ILE A 605 -9.36 11.60 27.05
CA ILE A 605 -8.07 12.28 26.92
C ILE A 605 -8.21 13.56 26.09
N ASP A 606 -7.28 14.49 26.26
CA ASP A 606 -7.16 15.69 25.44
C ASP A 606 -6.13 15.51 24.30
N GLU A 607 -6.04 16.50 23.41
CA GLU A 607 -5.09 16.49 22.27
C GLU A 607 -3.62 16.42 22.74
N ARG A 608 -3.32 16.89 23.95
CA ARG A 608 -1.97 16.80 24.52
C ARG A 608 -1.62 15.37 24.91
N ALA A 609 -2.51 14.71 25.64
CA ALA A 609 -2.35 13.30 26.00
C ALA A 609 -2.36 12.40 24.77
N GLU A 610 -3.12 12.75 23.72
CA GLU A 610 -3.14 12.02 22.45
C GLU A 610 -1.75 11.92 21.81
N ALA A 611 -0.93 12.97 21.84
CA ALA A 611 0.42 12.95 21.25
C ALA A 611 1.30 11.82 21.82
N VAL A 612 1.04 11.42 23.07
CA VAL A 612 1.73 10.29 23.72
C VAL A 612 0.96 8.98 23.52
N VAL A 613 -0.34 8.99 23.81
CA VAL A 613 -1.21 7.80 23.75
C VAL A 613 -1.27 7.23 22.33
N GLY A 614 -1.44 8.06 21.32
CA GLY A 614 -1.59 7.63 19.93
C GLY A 614 -0.40 6.83 19.40
N GLN A 615 0.82 7.11 19.87
CA GLN A 615 2.01 6.35 19.48
C GLN A 615 2.26 5.16 20.43
N PHE A 616 2.31 5.45 21.72
CA PHE A 616 2.95 4.60 22.72
C PHE A 616 1.98 3.78 23.55
N ALA A 617 0.68 3.98 23.38
CA ALA A 617 -0.27 3.21 24.15
C ALA A 617 -0.20 1.71 23.81
N TYR A 618 -0.34 0.91 24.85
CA TYR A 618 -0.51 -0.52 24.76
C TYR A 618 -1.90 -0.86 24.24
N LYS A 619 -2.01 -2.07 23.67
CA LYS A 619 -3.27 -2.59 23.13
C LYS A 619 -4.47 -2.39 24.06
N TRP A 620 -4.30 -2.71 25.35
CA TRP A 620 -5.39 -2.60 26.34
C TRP A 620 -5.75 -1.14 26.69
N GLU A 621 -4.81 -0.19 26.56
CA GLU A 621 -5.03 1.25 26.81
C GLU A 621 -5.91 1.86 25.70
N VAL A 622 -5.79 1.37 24.46
CA VAL A 622 -6.52 1.90 23.30
C VAL A 622 -7.61 0.99 22.76
N GLY A 623 -8.00 -0.08 23.46
CA GLY A 623 -8.96 -1.06 22.96
C GLY A 623 -10.30 -0.44 22.52
N LYS A 624 -10.78 0.59 23.26
CA LYS A 624 -12.05 1.30 22.99
C LYS A 624 -12.00 2.31 21.85
N SER A 625 -10.83 2.62 21.31
CA SER A 625 -10.68 3.59 20.22
C SER A 625 -11.44 3.17 18.96
N PHE A 626 -11.65 4.11 18.06
CA PHE A 626 -12.27 3.92 16.76
C PHE A 626 -11.28 4.24 15.63
N ALA A 627 -11.24 3.36 14.63
CA ALA A 627 -10.53 3.58 13.37
C ALA A 627 -11.55 3.63 12.23
N SER A 628 -11.45 4.66 11.39
CA SER A 628 -12.38 4.87 10.27
C SER A 628 -11.95 4.03 9.04
N PRO A 629 -12.83 3.15 8.51
CA PRO A 629 -12.52 2.39 7.30
C PRO A 629 -12.49 3.27 6.05
N THR A 630 -13.16 4.42 6.06
CA THR A 630 -13.14 5.38 4.96
C THR A 630 -11.80 6.13 4.85
N LEU A 631 -11.15 6.43 5.99
CA LEU A 631 -9.80 7.01 6.00
C LEU A 631 -8.77 6.00 5.48
N TYR A 632 -8.85 4.76 5.95
CA TYR A 632 -8.02 3.64 5.50
C TYR A 632 -8.76 2.79 4.47
N ASN A 633 -9.23 3.40 3.38
CA ASN A 633 -10.03 2.71 2.38
C ASN A 633 -9.20 1.74 1.51
N MET A 634 -9.89 0.83 0.83
CA MET A 634 -9.27 -0.19 -0.01
C MET A 634 -8.76 0.30 -1.38
N CYS A 635 -9.07 1.54 -1.81
CA CYS A 635 -8.72 1.98 -3.17
C CYS A 635 -7.21 2.01 -3.43
N GLY A 636 -6.41 2.38 -2.43
CA GLY A 636 -4.95 2.36 -2.54
C GLY A 636 -4.36 0.94 -2.60
N ILE A 637 -5.04 -0.02 -1.97
CA ILE A 637 -4.62 -1.43 -1.92
C ILE A 637 -5.03 -2.17 -3.21
N SER A 638 -6.27 -1.97 -3.65
CA SER A 638 -6.85 -2.59 -4.85
C SER A 638 -6.52 -1.86 -6.15
N ALA A 639 -5.75 -0.76 -6.08
CA ALA A 639 -5.41 0.11 -7.21
C ALA A 639 -6.64 0.63 -8.00
N CYS A 640 -7.75 0.90 -7.31
CA CYS A 640 -8.96 1.44 -7.94
C CYS A 640 -8.76 2.87 -8.46
N ARG A 641 -7.74 3.57 -7.95
CA ARG A 641 -7.39 4.94 -8.31
C ARG A 641 -5.92 5.02 -8.63
N THR A 642 -5.57 5.86 -9.59
CA THR A 642 -4.18 6.10 -10.01
C THR A 642 -3.34 6.65 -8.85
N ILE A 643 -3.91 7.55 -8.04
CA ILE A 643 -3.27 8.12 -6.85
C ILE A 643 -3.68 7.31 -5.63
N HIS A 644 -2.68 6.75 -4.93
CA HIS A 644 -2.89 6.01 -3.69
C HIS A 644 -3.08 6.99 -2.53
N LEU A 645 -2.15 7.93 -2.36
CA LEU A 645 -2.18 8.93 -1.31
C LEU A 645 -1.47 10.19 -1.80
N ASP A 646 -1.96 11.36 -1.37
CA ASP A 646 -1.32 12.63 -1.63
C ASP A 646 -1.39 13.55 -0.42
N GLY A 647 -0.51 14.54 -0.37
CA GLY A 647 -0.48 15.47 0.75
C GLY A 647 0.78 16.32 0.81
N VAL A 648 0.82 17.22 1.78
CA VAL A 648 1.97 18.08 2.05
C VAL A 648 2.93 17.33 2.97
N LEU A 649 4.20 17.26 2.58
CA LEU A 649 5.28 16.72 3.39
C LEU A 649 6.45 17.71 3.42
N PHE A 650 7.10 17.82 4.58
CA PHE A 650 8.36 18.54 4.69
C PHE A 650 9.49 17.56 4.43
N ARG A 651 10.21 17.75 3.33
CA ARG A 651 11.26 16.86 2.88
C ARG A 651 12.63 17.44 3.20
N LYS A 652 13.53 16.57 3.64
CA LYS A 652 14.95 16.84 3.80
C LYS A 652 15.74 15.85 2.95
N PRO A 653 16.23 16.26 1.76
CA PRO A 653 16.81 15.35 0.77
C PRO A 653 18.17 14.76 1.16
N ARG A 654 18.88 15.38 2.10
CA ARG A 654 20.15 14.91 2.67
C ARG A 654 20.20 15.22 4.16
N LYS A 655 21.01 14.48 4.93
CA LYS A 655 21.13 14.66 6.38
C LYS A 655 21.45 16.09 6.83
N HIS A 656 22.21 16.87 6.07
CA HIS A 656 22.62 18.24 6.45
C HIS A 656 21.84 19.36 5.74
N THR A 657 20.83 19.04 4.93
CA THR A 657 20.00 20.06 4.27
C THR A 657 18.85 20.52 5.16
N THR A 658 18.27 21.68 4.86
CA THR A 658 17.06 22.16 5.52
C THR A 658 15.82 21.40 5.04
N PHE A 659 14.73 21.49 5.80
CA PHE A 659 13.43 21.01 5.37
C PHE A 659 12.82 21.95 4.34
N GLU A 660 12.30 21.37 3.26
CA GLU A 660 11.55 22.06 2.22
C GLU A 660 10.10 21.56 2.25
N ARG A 661 9.13 22.48 2.11
CA ARG A 661 7.72 22.12 1.99
C ARG A 661 7.45 21.65 0.56
N ASN A 662 6.96 20.42 0.41
CA ASN A 662 6.69 19.78 -0.87
C ASN A 662 5.30 19.17 -0.88
N ARG A 663 4.67 19.14 -2.06
CA ARG A 663 3.50 18.30 -2.30
C ARG A 663 4.01 16.95 -2.81
N VAL A 664 3.55 15.88 -2.21
CA VAL A 664 3.97 14.52 -2.56
C VAL A 664 2.74 13.73 -3.00
N ILE A 665 2.89 12.96 -4.07
CA ILE A 665 1.88 12.05 -4.60
C ILE A 665 2.51 10.65 -4.61
N LEU A 666 1.89 9.70 -3.91
CA LEU A 666 2.20 8.28 -3.97
C LEU A 666 1.34 7.63 -5.04
N SER A 667 2.00 7.01 -6.01
CA SER A 667 1.33 6.23 -7.04
C SER A 667 2.21 5.06 -7.46
N HIS A 668 1.65 3.86 -7.41
CA HIS A 668 2.19 2.66 -8.02
C HIS A 668 3.69 2.44 -7.78
N GLY A 669 4.14 2.52 -6.53
CA GLY A 669 5.53 2.26 -6.17
C GLY A 669 6.46 3.46 -6.34
N HIS A 670 5.93 4.63 -6.73
CA HIS A 670 6.69 5.86 -6.88
C HIS A 670 6.15 6.98 -5.99
N LEU A 671 7.06 7.70 -5.34
CA LEU A 671 6.77 8.99 -4.71
C LEU A 671 7.18 10.11 -5.66
N LEU A 672 6.19 10.82 -6.18
CA LEU A 672 6.38 12.01 -7.02
C LEU A 672 6.41 13.23 -6.12
N ILE A 673 7.49 14.03 -6.22
CA ILE A 673 7.75 15.16 -5.33
C ILE A 673 7.68 16.45 -6.15
N PHE A 674 6.73 17.30 -5.79
CA PHE A 674 6.49 18.59 -6.42
C PHE A 674 6.87 19.73 -5.49
N GLN A 675 7.25 20.85 -6.09
CA GLN A 675 7.52 22.08 -5.38
C GLN A 675 6.23 22.71 -4.89
N ASP A 676 6.10 22.91 -3.58
CA ASP A 676 4.90 23.55 -2.98
C ASP A 676 5.14 25.03 -2.64
N THR A 677 6.39 25.41 -2.37
CA THR A 677 6.73 26.82 -2.10
C THR A 677 7.87 27.29 -2.99
N LEU A 678 7.64 28.41 -3.67
CA LEU A 678 8.68 29.16 -4.38
C LEU A 678 9.18 30.28 -3.47
N ARG A 679 10.49 30.49 -3.42
CA ARG A 679 11.11 31.54 -2.61
C ARG A 679 12.09 32.36 -3.44
N LYS A 680 12.16 33.66 -3.19
CA LYS A 680 13.25 34.52 -3.69
C LYS A 680 14.56 34.15 -2.98
N ARG A 681 15.70 34.62 -3.51
CA ARG A 681 17.00 34.57 -2.80
C ARG A 681 16.95 35.20 -1.40
N THR A 682 16.04 36.15 -1.18
CA THR A 682 15.78 36.78 0.12
C THR A 682 14.95 35.93 1.09
N GLY A 683 14.47 34.74 0.67
CA GLY A 683 13.63 33.85 1.47
C GLY A 683 12.12 34.16 1.42
N LYS A 684 11.71 35.32 0.88
CA LYS A 684 10.29 35.70 0.73
C LYS A 684 9.56 34.70 -0.19
N GLN A 685 8.41 34.20 0.28
CA GLN A 685 7.55 33.32 -0.49
C GLN A 685 6.95 34.05 -1.71
N LEU A 686 6.97 33.37 -2.85
CA LEU A 686 6.38 33.81 -4.11
C LEU A 686 5.05 33.09 -4.32
N GLN A 687 4.03 33.86 -4.68
CA GLN A 687 2.81 33.30 -5.24
C GLN A 687 3.12 32.69 -6.61
N HIS A 688 2.45 31.58 -6.92
CA HIS A 688 2.63 30.83 -8.15
C HIS A 688 1.33 30.10 -8.51
N ILE A 689 1.18 29.77 -9.79
CA ILE A 689 -0.06 29.17 -10.32
C ILE A 689 -0.06 27.64 -10.30
N HIS A 690 1.11 27.01 -10.43
CA HIS A 690 1.22 25.57 -10.58
C HIS A 690 2.51 25.02 -9.94
N HIS A 691 2.47 23.74 -9.60
CA HIS A 691 3.54 23.03 -8.88
C HIS A 691 4.36 22.25 -9.88
N GLU A 692 5.68 22.46 -9.91
CA GLU A 692 6.59 21.72 -10.79
C GLU A 692 7.19 20.51 -10.08
N ARG A 693 7.43 19.44 -10.83
CA ARG A 693 8.06 18.22 -10.32
C ARG A 693 9.56 18.42 -10.15
N ILE A 694 10.04 18.23 -8.91
CA ILE A 694 11.45 18.35 -8.55
C ILE A 694 12.13 16.97 -8.57
N ALA A 695 11.44 15.94 -8.08
CA ALA A 695 12.06 14.62 -7.90
C ALA A 695 11.04 13.49 -7.98
N SER A 696 11.56 12.27 -8.09
CA SER A 696 10.79 11.05 -7.98
C SER A 696 11.64 9.99 -7.29
N ILE A 697 11.04 9.27 -6.34
CA ILE A 697 11.68 8.17 -5.62
C ILE A 697 10.95 6.88 -6.01
N ASP A 698 11.68 5.92 -6.55
CA ASP A 698 11.22 4.55 -6.73
C ASP A 698 11.36 3.80 -5.41
N LEU A 699 10.27 3.17 -4.94
CA LEU A 699 10.21 2.44 -3.68
C LEU A 699 10.79 1.02 -3.79
N ARG A 700 11.11 0.54 -5.00
CA ARG A 700 11.70 -0.79 -5.20
C ARG A 700 13.02 -0.92 -4.45
N GLY A 701 13.09 -1.92 -3.56
CA GLY A 701 14.28 -2.18 -2.75
C GLY A 701 14.60 -1.09 -1.71
N CYS A 702 13.67 -0.16 -1.46
CA CYS A 702 13.79 0.79 -0.36
C CYS A 702 13.33 0.17 0.96
N TYR A 703 13.83 0.73 2.06
CA TYR A 703 13.37 0.43 3.41
C TYR A 703 12.72 1.68 4.02
N LEU A 704 11.70 1.46 4.84
CA LEU A 704 10.94 2.53 5.50
C LEU A 704 11.01 2.32 7.01
N TYR A 705 11.47 3.33 7.74
CA TYR A 705 11.40 3.35 9.20
C TYR A 705 10.86 4.68 9.72
N SER A 706 10.25 4.68 10.90
CA SER A 706 9.58 5.85 11.49
C SER A 706 9.76 5.93 13.01
N GLY A 707 9.25 7.02 13.61
CA GLY A 707 9.22 7.17 15.07
C GLY A 707 10.59 7.48 15.68
N LEU A 708 10.85 7.01 16.90
CA LEU A 708 12.05 7.36 17.68
C LEU A 708 13.37 6.99 16.97
N LEU A 709 13.34 5.97 16.09
CA LEU A 709 14.53 5.60 15.32
C LEU A 709 15.01 6.70 14.36
N THR A 710 14.14 7.66 14.02
CA THR A 710 14.43 8.78 13.13
C THR A 710 15.09 9.97 13.83
N GLU A 711 15.19 9.97 15.16
CA GLU A 711 15.77 11.10 15.92
C GLU A 711 17.19 11.45 15.45
N ASN A 712 18.02 10.45 15.17
CA ASN A 712 19.39 10.64 14.70
C ASN A 712 19.49 11.26 13.29
N ASP A 713 18.39 11.28 12.53
CA ASP A 713 18.28 11.92 11.23
C ASP A 713 17.86 13.42 11.34
N LEU A 714 17.30 13.79 12.49
CA LEU A 714 16.87 15.13 12.87
C LEU A 714 18.01 15.88 13.58
N LEU A 715 19.04 16.29 12.82
CA LEU A 715 20.24 16.99 13.34
C LEU A 715 19.96 18.18 14.28
N TYR A 716 18.84 18.88 14.08
CA TYR A 716 18.40 20.00 14.90
C TYR A 716 17.07 19.61 15.51
N GLN A 717 17.11 19.14 16.76
CA GLN A 717 15.91 19.02 17.59
C GLN A 717 15.60 20.42 18.14
N ASN A 718 14.33 20.82 18.08
CA ASN A 718 13.89 21.99 18.82
C ASN A 718 14.01 21.67 20.31
N GLN A 719 15.14 22.01 20.94
CA GLN A 719 15.31 21.99 22.39
C GLN A 719 14.75 23.27 23.02
N THR A 720 13.66 23.80 22.46
CA THR A 720 12.95 24.93 23.09
C THR A 720 12.33 24.39 24.37
N PHE A 721 12.99 24.65 25.49
CA PHE A 721 12.48 24.33 26.80
C PHE A 721 11.23 25.17 27.08
N ASP A 722 10.07 24.52 27.10
CA ASP A 722 8.85 25.15 27.60
C ASP A 722 8.77 24.97 29.12
N SER A 723 8.91 26.07 29.86
CA SER A 723 8.82 26.07 31.32
C SER A 723 7.44 25.60 31.82
N ASN A 724 6.39 25.76 31.00
CA ASN A 724 5.05 25.32 31.35
C ASN A 724 4.84 23.82 31.12
N THR A 725 5.69 23.18 30.30
CA THR A 725 5.55 21.76 29.94
C THR A 725 6.89 21.01 29.95
N PRO A 726 7.41 20.66 31.14
CA PRO A 726 8.64 19.88 31.26
C PRO A 726 8.52 18.53 30.53
N GLY A 727 9.45 18.24 29.62
CA GLY A 727 9.53 16.96 28.89
C GLY A 727 8.81 16.93 27.53
N HIS A 728 8.02 17.96 27.20
CA HIS A 728 7.54 18.18 25.83
C HIS A 728 8.38 19.26 25.16
N HIS A 729 8.81 19.00 23.94
CA HIS A 729 9.67 19.89 23.17
C HIS A 729 8.96 20.45 21.93
N ALA A 730 7.85 19.81 21.51
CA ALA A 730 7.05 20.29 20.40
C ALA A 730 6.08 21.41 20.84
N LEU A 731 6.18 22.55 20.15
CA LEU A 731 5.19 23.61 20.25
C LEU A 731 3.89 23.20 19.53
N PRO A 732 2.70 23.54 20.07
CA PRO A 732 1.44 23.37 19.37
C PRO A 732 1.44 24.08 18.00
N ARG A 733 1.03 23.36 16.96
CA ARG A 733 0.96 23.83 15.57
C ARG A 733 -0.49 23.92 15.11
N VAL A 734 -0.83 25.01 14.43
CA VAL A 734 -2.13 25.20 13.76
C VAL A 734 -1.89 25.45 12.29
N PHE A 735 -2.50 24.64 11.43
CA PHE A 735 -2.45 24.77 9.99
C PHE A 735 -3.68 25.55 9.51
N LEU A 736 -3.49 26.82 9.14
CA LEU A 736 -4.60 27.72 8.79
C LEU A 736 -5.36 27.34 7.52
N GLU A 737 -4.77 26.51 6.66
CA GLU A 737 -5.36 26.07 5.39
C GLU A 737 -6.61 25.20 5.61
N ASP A 738 -6.61 24.37 6.66
CA ASP A 738 -7.67 23.41 6.98
C ASP A 738 -8.05 23.40 8.47
N ALA A 739 -7.48 24.29 9.28
CA ALA A 739 -7.63 24.33 10.74
C ALA A 739 -7.28 22.99 11.41
N TRP A 740 -6.29 22.28 10.88
CA TRP A 740 -5.73 21.09 11.52
C TRP A 740 -4.74 21.49 12.62
N THR A 741 -4.72 20.74 13.71
CA THR A 741 -3.86 21.03 14.87
C THR A 741 -2.97 19.82 15.20
N SER A 742 -1.78 20.08 15.74
CA SER A 742 -0.86 19.03 16.18
C SER A 742 0.05 19.52 17.30
N THR A 743 0.19 18.70 18.34
CA THR A 743 1.13 18.84 19.47
C THR A 743 2.21 17.75 19.45
N ASP A 744 2.32 17.02 18.34
CA ASP A 744 3.16 15.83 18.22
C ASP A 744 4.66 16.17 18.21
N GLU A 745 5.45 15.35 18.89
CA GLU A 745 6.91 15.45 18.87
C GLU A 745 7.49 15.26 17.46
N ASP A 746 8.67 15.84 17.25
CA ASP A 746 9.31 15.87 15.94
C ASP A 746 9.59 14.47 15.37
N ALA A 747 9.99 13.52 16.22
CA ALA A 747 10.17 12.12 15.83
C ALA A 747 8.83 11.42 15.52
N MET A 748 7.72 11.86 16.12
CA MET A 748 6.39 11.26 15.94
C MET A 748 5.72 11.67 14.64
N ILE A 749 6.19 12.73 13.99
CA ILE A 749 5.72 13.14 12.66
C ILE A 749 6.71 12.75 11.56
N THR A 750 7.84 12.11 11.91
CA THR A 750 8.93 11.80 10.99
C THR A 750 8.90 10.35 10.52
N PHE A 751 9.16 10.15 9.23
CA PHE A 751 9.52 8.87 8.65
C PHE A 751 10.69 9.04 7.66
N VAL A 752 11.44 7.97 7.44
CA VAL A 752 12.63 7.99 6.59
C VAL A 752 12.55 6.87 5.56
N ILE A 753 12.80 7.24 4.32
CA ILE A 753 12.99 6.30 3.21
C ILE A 753 14.49 6.14 3.01
N TRP A 754 14.97 4.93 3.24
CA TRP A 754 16.35 4.54 3.04
C TRP A 754 16.47 3.72 1.76
N HIS A 755 17.44 4.06 0.92
CA HIS A 755 17.79 3.25 -0.24
C HIS A 755 19.29 3.00 -0.27
N ALA A 756 19.66 1.85 -0.78
CA ALA A 756 21.06 1.46 -0.89
C ALA A 756 21.76 2.20 -2.02
N ASN A 757 23.05 2.47 -1.85
CA ASN A 757 23.90 2.94 -2.94
C ASN A 757 24.22 1.75 -3.87
N SER A 758 23.58 1.68 -5.03
CA SER A 758 23.73 0.56 -5.97
C SER A 758 25.00 0.70 -6.82
N ASN A 759 26.10 0.02 -6.47
CA ASN A 759 27.34 0.05 -7.26
C ASN A 759 27.93 -1.35 -7.54
N SER A 760 27.25 -2.44 -7.13
CA SER A 760 27.81 -3.80 -7.26
C SER A 760 27.18 -4.54 -8.44
N TRP A 761 28.00 -5.25 -9.23
CA TRP A 761 27.52 -6.19 -10.26
C TRP A 761 27.37 -7.59 -9.67
N PHE A 762 26.30 -8.31 -10.05
CA PHE A 762 26.00 -9.66 -9.58
C PHE A 762 25.56 -10.56 -10.74
N LYS A 763 25.94 -11.85 -10.68
CA LYS A 763 25.56 -12.87 -11.67
C LYS A 763 24.35 -13.64 -11.15
N ASN A 764 23.24 -13.59 -11.88
CA ASN A 764 21.98 -14.23 -11.51
C ASN A 764 22.08 -15.78 -11.53
N SER A 765 21.44 -16.47 -10.57
CA SER A 765 21.37 -17.94 -10.51
C SER A 765 20.33 -18.53 -11.46
N SER A 766 19.24 -17.82 -11.77
CA SER A 766 18.18 -18.32 -12.66
C SER A 766 18.69 -18.64 -14.07
N THR A 767 19.69 -17.90 -14.54
CA THR A 767 20.34 -18.12 -15.85
C THR A 767 21.35 -19.29 -15.83
N VAL A 768 21.86 -19.67 -14.65
CA VAL A 768 22.80 -20.79 -14.50
C VAL A 768 22.05 -22.12 -14.40
N ASP A 769 20.90 -22.14 -13.74
CA ASP A 769 20.03 -23.33 -13.71
C ASP A 769 19.35 -23.56 -15.08
N ASP A 770 18.94 -22.51 -15.79
CA ASP A 770 18.48 -22.61 -17.19
C ASP A 770 19.57 -23.15 -18.14
N HIS A 771 20.85 -22.95 -17.80
CA HIS A 771 21.98 -23.46 -18.58
C HIS A 771 22.11 -24.98 -18.46
N LYS A 772 21.83 -25.55 -17.28
CA LYS A 772 21.98 -27.00 -17.01
C LYS A 772 20.81 -27.84 -17.52
N THR A 773 19.57 -27.35 -17.41
CA THR A 773 18.41 -28.07 -17.98
C THR A 773 18.45 -28.13 -19.50
N ARG A 774 19.08 -27.14 -20.16
CA ARG A 774 19.32 -27.16 -21.62
C ARG A 774 20.60 -27.88 -22.04
N GLN A 775 21.60 -28.01 -21.16
CA GLN A 775 22.82 -28.78 -21.45
C GLN A 775 22.60 -30.29 -21.50
N GLN A 776 21.47 -30.80 -21.03
CA GLN A 776 21.07 -32.19 -21.29
C GLN A 776 20.40 -32.40 -22.67
N GLU A 777 20.16 -31.36 -23.47
CA GLU A 777 19.45 -31.49 -24.76
C GLU A 777 20.12 -30.85 -25.99
N ALA A 778 21.29 -30.20 -25.91
CA ALA A 778 21.96 -29.76 -27.14
C ALA A 778 23.47 -29.49 -26.99
N ASP A 779 24.28 -30.45 -27.43
CA ASP A 779 25.63 -30.20 -27.95
C ASP A 779 25.52 -29.49 -29.30
N ALA A 780 25.68 -28.16 -29.32
CA ALA A 780 26.28 -27.39 -30.42
C ALA A 780 26.29 -25.88 -30.12
N ALA A 781 27.51 -25.35 -29.91
CA ALA A 781 27.95 -24.02 -30.32
C ALA A 781 26.96 -22.83 -30.20
N ARG A 782 26.65 -22.37 -28.99
CA ARG A 782 26.26 -20.97 -28.77
C ARG A 782 26.70 -20.48 -27.39
N LYS A 783 27.73 -19.63 -27.34
CA LYS A 783 28.15 -18.89 -26.14
C LYS A 783 27.01 -17.96 -25.70
N VAL A 784 26.12 -18.43 -24.82
CA VAL A 784 25.06 -17.62 -24.23
C VAL A 784 25.67 -16.74 -23.12
N ARG A 785 25.63 -15.41 -23.30
CA ARG A 785 26.16 -14.43 -22.34
C ARG A 785 25.38 -14.47 -21.02
N THR A 786 26.05 -14.78 -19.90
CA THR A 786 25.50 -14.62 -18.55
C THR A 786 25.14 -13.15 -18.28
N LYS A 787 23.86 -12.85 -18.00
CA LYS A 787 23.39 -11.48 -17.74
C LYS A 787 23.83 -11.02 -16.34
N LEU A 788 24.69 -10.01 -16.30
CA LEU A 788 25.09 -9.32 -15.06
C LEU A 788 24.00 -8.30 -14.68
N THR A 789 23.56 -8.31 -13.42
CA THR A 789 22.58 -7.35 -12.88
C THR A 789 23.24 -6.45 -11.82
N ARG A 790 22.83 -5.19 -11.75
CA ARG A 790 23.32 -4.25 -10.73
C ARG A 790 22.52 -4.43 -9.45
N VAL A 791 23.20 -4.69 -8.35
CA VAL A 791 22.61 -4.93 -7.02
C VAL A 791 23.23 -4.00 -5.96
N SER A 792 22.55 -3.86 -4.82
CA SER A 792 23.09 -3.10 -3.70
C SER A 792 24.30 -3.77 -3.05
N LYS A 793 25.27 -2.95 -2.65
CA LYS A 793 26.45 -3.39 -1.89
C LYS A 793 26.05 -3.57 -0.42
N LEU A 794 26.04 -4.82 0.04
CA LEU A 794 25.78 -5.15 1.43
C LEU A 794 26.90 -4.64 2.35
N GLY A 795 26.56 -4.33 3.61
CA GLY A 795 27.47 -3.79 4.61
C GLY A 795 27.87 -2.33 4.40
N ALA A 796 27.35 -1.65 3.38
CA ALA A 796 27.57 -0.23 3.12
C ALA A 796 26.43 0.65 3.66
N THR A 797 26.74 1.90 3.97
CA THR A 797 25.74 2.91 4.30
C THR A 797 25.02 3.36 3.02
N GLY A 798 23.70 3.52 3.11
CA GLY A 798 22.86 4.01 2.01
C GLY A 798 22.59 5.50 2.10
N ARG A 799 21.58 5.94 1.36
CA ARG A 799 21.08 7.31 1.36
C ARG A 799 19.70 7.34 2.02
N SER A 800 19.56 8.18 3.03
CA SER A 800 18.28 8.48 3.69
C SER A 800 17.67 9.75 3.13
N VAL A 801 16.36 9.72 2.91
CA VAL A 801 15.53 10.89 2.64
C VAL A 801 14.51 10.99 3.77
N VAL A 802 14.55 12.10 4.50
CA VAL A 802 13.71 12.31 5.68
C VAL A 802 12.46 13.08 5.27
N PHE A 803 11.30 12.63 5.74
CA PHE A 803 10.02 13.30 5.56
C PHE A 803 9.37 13.56 6.91
N LYS A 804 8.76 14.73 7.05
CA LYS A 804 7.91 15.12 8.18
C LYS A 804 6.49 15.39 7.67
N ALA A 805 5.51 14.75 8.28
CA ALA A 805 4.09 15.07 8.10
C ALA A 805 3.66 16.22 9.03
N ARG A 806 2.41 16.69 8.93
CA ARG A 806 1.90 17.76 9.80
C ARG A 806 1.51 17.25 11.18
N SER A 807 1.06 16.00 11.26
CA SER A 807 0.70 15.31 12.50
C SER A 807 1.09 13.82 12.46
N ARG A 808 1.02 13.16 13.62
CA ARG A 808 1.26 11.72 13.77
C ARG A 808 0.27 10.90 12.94
N ALA A 809 -1.01 11.28 12.95
CA ALA A 809 -2.06 10.61 12.17
C ALA A 809 -1.76 10.64 10.65
N GLU A 810 -1.31 11.76 10.11
CA GLU A 810 -0.92 11.84 8.69
C GLU A 810 0.32 10.99 8.39
N ARG A 811 1.33 11.03 9.27
CA ARG A 811 2.53 10.17 9.15
C ARG A 811 2.12 8.70 9.06
N ASP A 812 1.16 8.27 9.87
CA ASP A 812 0.71 6.88 9.90
C ASP A 812 0.05 6.46 8.58
N HIS A 813 -0.80 7.31 8.00
CA HIS A 813 -1.36 7.09 6.66
C HIS A 813 -0.26 6.98 5.60
N TRP A 814 0.72 7.88 5.62
CA TRP A 814 1.86 7.82 4.71
C TRP A 814 2.67 6.53 4.85
N VAL A 815 2.99 6.13 6.09
CA VAL A 815 3.79 4.94 6.33
C VAL A 815 3.05 3.68 5.89
N LEU A 816 1.76 3.55 6.20
CA LEU A 816 0.95 2.40 5.80
C LEU A 816 0.75 2.35 4.28
N ALA A 817 0.45 3.48 3.63
CA ALA A 817 0.30 3.54 2.18
C ALA A 817 1.60 3.18 1.44
N ILE A 818 2.75 3.69 1.89
CA ILE A 818 4.06 3.36 1.32
C ILE A 818 4.38 1.87 1.54
N GLN A 819 4.05 1.30 2.70
CA GLN A 819 4.23 -0.14 2.94
C GLN A 819 3.42 -1.01 1.99
N VAL A 820 2.16 -0.64 1.72
CA VAL A 820 1.31 -1.37 0.76
C VAL A 820 1.96 -1.35 -0.63
N GLU A 821 2.48 -0.21 -1.08
CA GLU A 821 3.19 -0.13 -2.36
C GLU A 821 4.50 -0.93 -2.37
N ILE A 822 5.28 -0.89 -1.29
CA ILE A 822 6.49 -1.71 -1.15
C ILE A 822 6.13 -3.20 -1.19
N GLU A 823 5.05 -3.63 -0.52
CA GLU A 823 4.61 -5.03 -0.53
C GLU A 823 4.17 -5.46 -1.93
N ARG A 824 3.44 -4.60 -2.65
CA ARG A 824 3.05 -4.83 -4.05
C ARG A 824 4.29 -5.04 -4.94
N LEU A 825 5.33 -4.21 -4.77
CA LEU A 825 6.60 -4.33 -5.49
C LEU A 825 7.48 -5.51 -5.01
N ALA A 826 7.42 -5.87 -3.74
CA ALA A 826 8.24 -6.92 -3.14
C ALA A 826 7.95 -8.30 -3.74
N SER A 827 6.73 -8.50 -4.28
CA SER A 827 6.37 -9.68 -5.08
C SER A 827 7.24 -9.87 -6.34
N GLN A 828 7.97 -8.83 -6.77
CA GLN A 828 8.72 -8.81 -8.04
C GLN A 828 10.26 -8.90 -7.90
N VAL A 829 10.88 -8.73 -6.71
CA VAL A 829 12.36 -8.62 -6.63
C VAL A 829 12.96 -9.08 -5.28
N ASP A 830 13.79 -10.14 -5.30
CA ASP A 830 15.24 -10.15 -4.96
C ASP A 830 15.77 -11.60 -4.85
N GLU A 831 16.76 -11.96 -5.68
CA GLU A 831 17.31 -13.32 -5.78
C GLU A 831 18.54 -13.53 -4.86
N VAL A 832 18.53 -14.62 -4.08
CA VAL A 832 19.67 -15.08 -3.27
C VAL A 832 20.37 -16.22 -4.00
N ARG A 833 21.70 -16.15 -4.16
CA ARG A 833 22.48 -17.26 -4.74
C ARG A 833 23.03 -18.14 -3.62
N LEU A 834 22.56 -19.37 -3.58
CA LEU A 834 23.08 -20.42 -2.72
C LEU A 834 24.20 -21.20 -3.43
N VAL A 835 25.12 -21.76 -2.64
CA VAL A 835 26.17 -22.65 -3.12
C VAL A 835 26.13 -23.92 -2.28
N SER A 836 26.02 -25.07 -2.96
CA SER A 836 26.11 -26.43 -2.38
C SER A 836 27.50 -27.03 -2.65
N ASP A 837 27.99 -27.89 -1.75
CA ASP A 837 29.32 -28.50 -1.88
C ASP A 837 29.40 -29.62 -2.93
N ALA A 838 28.28 -30.22 -3.34
CA ALA A 838 28.26 -31.18 -4.47
C ALA A 838 28.76 -30.58 -5.80
N LYS A 839 28.83 -29.24 -5.90
CA LYS A 839 29.42 -28.52 -7.04
C LYS A 839 30.95 -28.43 -6.98
N LYS A 840 31.59 -28.53 -5.81
CA LYS A 840 33.04 -28.45 -5.70
C LYS A 840 33.73 -29.73 -6.14
N ASP A 841 33.18 -30.89 -5.76
CA ASP A 841 33.80 -32.17 -6.09
C ASP A 841 33.73 -32.46 -7.61
N ALA A 842 32.71 -31.95 -8.30
CA ALA A 842 32.61 -32.04 -9.77
C ALA A 842 33.54 -31.05 -10.49
N ASP A 843 33.67 -29.82 -9.99
CA ASP A 843 34.56 -28.81 -10.56
C ASP A 843 36.05 -29.12 -10.26
N GLU A 844 36.37 -29.81 -9.16
CA GLU A 844 37.75 -30.29 -8.86
C GLU A 844 38.09 -31.56 -9.65
N ALA A 845 37.14 -32.46 -9.92
CA ALA A 845 37.35 -33.62 -10.78
C ALA A 845 37.58 -33.25 -12.27
N GLU A 846 36.89 -32.23 -12.79
CA GLU A 846 37.13 -31.72 -14.15
C GLU A 846 38.47 -30.96 -14.31
N ILE A 847 39.12 -30.55 -13.20
CA ILE A 847 40.42 -29.87 -13.23
C ILE A 847 41.58 -30.87 -13.09
N GLU A 848 41.37 -32.05 -12.49
CA GLU A 848 42.36 -33.13 -12.48
C GLU A 848 42.38 -33.94 -13.80
N GLU A 849 41.36 -33.85 -14.65
CA GLU A 849 41.31 -34.46 -15.99
C GLU A 849 41.58 -33.47 -17.16
N ALA A 850 42.05 -32.24 -16.89
CA ALA A 850 42.35 -31.22 -17.91
C ALA A 850 43.85 -30.90 -18.07
#